data_AF-A0A0S4WI13-F1
#
_entry.id   AF-A0A0S4WI13-F1
#
_cell.length_a   1.000
_cell.length_b   1.000
_cell.length_c   1.000
_cell.angle_alpha   90.00
_cell.angle_beta   90.00
_cell.angle_gamma   90.00
#
_symmetry.space_group_name_H-M   'P 1'
#
loop_
_entity.id
_entity.type
_entity.pdbx_description
1 polymer ?
#
loop_
_entity_poly.entity_id
_entity_poly.type
_entity_poly.pdbx_seq_one_letter_code
_entity_poly.pdbx_strand_id
1 'polypeptide(L)'
;MWLTSRRQRRAAGERGKTARVSEWLAALCAAVVVAMPCGAPAQQAPDAATGEGALPAQAATAEAPNIAWFYGDKPPVAQLRAFDAVVVEPDHGFDPSRARTPATQWFAYVSVGEVAPGRRWYQALPKAWLAGSNAAWASRVIDQSQPQWPDFYVDHVIAPLWDKGYRGFFLDTLDSYQLVAKDAAARAAQEAGMIRVIRAIKARYPEAKLIFNRGFEILPQVHDLVYAVAFESLYRSWDQGSKQYREVNDADRAWLMGQARRIRDEYRLPVIAIDYCPPADRACARETARRIEAQGLIPYVTDPALSTIGVGRIEVLPRKVLILQDRAPNTDIDTSEGVRFLAMPLNFLGYDVEYADLGQPLPAEVPPDRYAGVVVWINSGPVRQVAALSSWVRQRIHDGVRIAFMNELGLPADGSLTDMLGLQLVRGHATGPLSVVSQDRIVGFEMAPRPDRRAAQPIRVGADGQSLLRLKSGDFEFDAAAITPWGGYVLNPYAVFSLGTIEQSRWVIQPLAFLRRALALPDMPIPDVTSENGRRLMLVHVDGDGFASRAEFPGPEYSGEVLMQEVWERYGIPTTLSVIEGEVGPSGLYPKLTPRLEAIARKMFALPYVELGTHTYSHPFKWGRTVPGAPAQAGGGDSAFALTIPGYKFSLEREIGGSIRYINARLAPPDKRVRIVQWSGDCRPPELAVRMAWDAGVGNINGGDTTITRSSPSWTEIASLGIDKGPGAYQVFAPNQNENVYTNDWTGPYYGFDRLIETLQMTDTPYRFKPINLYYHMYSGTKLASLKALKKVYDYALAQPVLPIYATDYVAKVLDFRDMAIARDGDAWVVRGNGDLRELRWMAPGTPRLADAHGVAGYGKAAGGIYIHLDGGAARFAVSTDAQAVQPAYLAEAAAFVQRLERRGNGMSFDAGGYYKPFVRLANAGACSIQVDGRPARAAHAQDNTVRVELSGVAAQSVTYQRVDVVC
;
A
#
# COMPACT_ATOMS: atom_id res chain seq x y z
N MET A 1 -0.19 -21.77 34.03
CA MET A 1 -1.17 -20.68 34.25
C MET A 1 -1.68 -20.14 32.90
N TRP A 2 -1.78 -21.01 31.88
CA TRP A 2 -2.02 -20.64 30.48
C TRP A 2 -3.30 -21.32 30.01
N LEU A 3 -4.45 -20.78 30.40
CA LEU A 3 -5.76 -21.24 29.95
C LEU A 3 -6.63 -19.99 29.86
N THR A 4 -6.98 -19.55 28.64
CA THR A 4 -8.30 -19.00 28.25
C THR A 4 -8.20 -18.14 26.98
N SER A 5 -8.48 -18.71 25.80
CA SER A 5 -8.82 -17.89 24.62
C SER A 5 -10.12 -18.32 23.91
N ARG A 6 -10.52 -19.61 23.99
CA ARG A 6 -11.77 -20.06 23.34
C ARG A 6 -13.08 -19.61 23.99
N ARG A 7 -13.13 -19.36 25.31
CA ARG A 7 -14.42 -19.06 25.99
C ARG A 7 -14.92 -17.62 25.82
N GLN A 8 -14.10 -16.67 25.36
CA GLN A 8 -14.49 -15.25 25.30
C GLN A 8 -14.78 -14.74 23.88
N ARG A 9 -14.61 -15.56 22.85
CA ARG A 9 -15.33 -15.39 21.57
C ARG A 9 -16.84 -15.68 21.68
N ARG A 10 -17.31 -16.20 22.83
CA ARG A 10 -18.63 -16.85 23.01
C ARG A 10 -19.81 -15.96 23.45
N ALA A 11 -19.67 -14.65 23.62
CA ALA A 11 -20.74 -13.83 24.24
C ALA A 11 -21.54 -12.94 23.28
N ALA A 12 -21.54 -13.22 21.98
CA ALA A 12 -22.46 -12.59 21.04
C ALA A 12 -23.09 -13.64 20.12
N GLY A 13 -24.33 -14.04 20.44
CA GLY A 13 -25.21 -14.75 19.51
C GLY A 13 -25.38 -16.25 19.72
N GLU A 14 -26.12 -16.66 20.76
CA GLU A 14 -26.79 -17.96 20.75
C GLU A 14 -28.22 -17.87 21.31
N ARG A 15 -29.22 -18.22 20.48
CA ARG A 15 -30.47 -18.88 20.90
C ARG A 15 -30.96 -19.80 19.79
N GLY A 16 -31.27 -21.05 20.16
CA GLY A 16 -32.18 -21.93 19.41
C GLY A 16 -31.64 -23.32 19.09
N LYS A 17 -31.85 -24.29 20.00
CA LYS A 17 -31.65 -25.73 19.80
C LYS A 17 -32.87 -26.37 19.13
N THR A 18 -32.66 -27.42 18.33
CA THR A 18 -33.44 -28.69 18.32
C THR A 18 -32.75 -29.71 17.39
N ALA A 19 -33.01 -31.00 17.62
CA ALA A 19 -32.09 -32.10 17.42
C ALA A 19 -32.64 -33.27 16.57
N ARG A 20 -31.71 -33.99 15.91
CA ARG A 20 -31.74 -35.38 15.36
C ARG A 20 -32.76 -35.66 14.22
N VAL A 21 -32.49 -36.50 13.20
CA VAL A 21 -32.07 -37.92 13.15
C VAL A 21 -31.67 -38.30 11.68
N SER A 22 -30.63 -39.15 11.54
CA SER A 22 -30.17 -40.14 10.49
C SER A 22 -30.84 -40.23 9.08
N GLU A 23 -30.30 -40.79 7.98
CA GLU A 23 -29.15 -41.66 7.58
C GLU A 23 -29.18 -41.78 6.02
N TRP A 24 -28.21 -42.51 5.42
CA TRP A 24 -28.19 -43.18 4.08
C TRP A 24 -27.18 -42.71 2.99
N LEU A 25 -26.03 -43.41 2.99
CA LEU A 25 -25.39 -44.21 1.92
C LEU A 25 -25.26 -43.74 0.45
N ALA A 26 -23.98 -43.50 0.08
CA ALA A 26 -23.15 -44.04 -1.02
C ALA A 26 -23.74 -44.66 -2.31
N ALA A 27 -23.20 -44.21 -3.47
CA ALA A 27 -22.48 -45.00 -4.52
C ALA A 27 -22.23 -44.08 -5.75
N LEU A 28 -20.99 -43.83 -6.23
CA LEU A 28 -20.05 -44.64 -7.05
C LEU A 28 -20.38 -44.72 -8.56
N CYS A 29 -19.33 -44.49 -9.38
CA CYS A 29 -19.14 -44.82 -10.80
C CYS A 29 -19.86 -43.93 -11.84
N ALA A 30 -19.33 -43.61 -13.04
CA ALA A 30 -18.08 -43.93 -13.71
C ALA A 30 -17.85 -42.94 -14.88
N ALA A 31 -16.65 -42.99 -15.43
CA ALA A 31 -16.07 -42.21 -16.52
C ALA A 31 -16.84 -42.22 -17.85
N VAL A 32 -16.65 -41.16 -18.65
CA VAL A 32 -16.64 -41.23 -20.12
C VAL A 32 -15.53 -40.33 -20.67
N VAL A 33 -14.61 -40.98 -21.38
CA VAL A 33 -13.60 -40.46 -22.31
C VAL A 33 -14.29 -40.04 -23.61
N VAL A 34 -13.77 -39.06 -24.36
CA VAL A 34 -13.51 -39.13 -25.82
C VAL A 34 -13.12 -37.78 -26.45
N ALA A 35 -11.95 -37.84 -27.10
CA ALA A 35 -11.48 -37.23 -28.36
C ALA A 35 -11.34 -35.70 -28.57
N MET A 36 -10.07 -35.33 -28.81
CA MET A 36 -9.63 -34.33 -29.79
C MET A 36 -9.78 -34.83 -31.24
N PRO A 37 -9.77 -33.91 -32.22
CA PRO A 37 -8.70 -33.91 -33.23
C PRO A 37 -8.16 -32.49 -33.50
N CYS A 38 -6.85 -32.26 -33.49
CA CYS A 38 -5.92 -32.32 -34.63
C CYS A 38 -6.32 -31.47 -35.87
N GLY A 39 -5.57 -30.39 -36.10
CA GLY A 39 -5.45 -29.66 -37.36
C GLY A 39 -4.10 -28.94 -37.38
N ALA A 40 -3.24 -29.33 -38.32
CA ALA A 40 -1.83 -28.95 -38.45
C ALA A 40 -1.65 -27.80 -39.50
N PRO A 41 -0.42 -27.37 -39.87
CA PRO A 41 -0.04 -25.96 -39.95
C PRO A 41 0.07 -25.42 -41.39
N ALA A 42 0.07 -24.09 -41.54
CA ALA A 42 0.35 -23.42 -42.81
C ALA A 42 1.77 -22.82 -42.83
N GLN A 43 2.46 -23.08 -43.94
CA GLN A 43 3.87 -22.85 -44.23
C GLN A 43 4.22 -21.39 -44.50
N GLN A 44 5.49 -21.07 -44.20
CA GLN A 44 6.25 -19.93 -44.71
C GLN A 44 6.67 -20.15 -46.19
N ALA A 45 6.87 -19.05 -46.90
CA ALA A 45 7.80 -18.94 -48.03
C ALA A 45 8.26 -17.45 -48.19
N PRO A 46 9.43 -17.19 -48.83
CA PRO A 46 10.39 -16.16 -48.42
C PRO A 46 10.62 -15.02 -49.45
N ASP A 47 11.70 -14.24 -49.21
CA ASP A 47 12.43 -13.30 -50.08
C ASP A 47 11.94 -11.82 -50.10
N ALA A 48 12.77 -10.77 -50.17
CA ALA A 48 14.23 -10.59 -50.07
C ALA A 48 14.55 -9.06 -49.95
N ALA A 49 15.76 -8.78 -49.44
CA ALA A 49 16.71 -7.73 -49.83
C ALA A 49 16.50 -6.21 -49.55
N THR A 50 17.46 -5.72 -48.74
CA THR A 50 18.32 -4.53 -48.91
C THR A 50 17.77 -3.11 -48.71
N GLY A 51 18.41 -2.39 -47.76
CA GLY A 51 18.35 -0.94 -47.62
C GLY A 51 19.10 -0.49 -46.36
N GLU A 52 20.42 -0.35 -46.45
CA GLU A 52 21.24 0.34 -45.45
C GLU A 52 20.78 1.80 -45.35
N GLY A 53 20.19 2.16 -44.21
CA GLY A 53 19.91 3.53 -43.83
C GLY A 53 20.46 3.75 -42.43
N ALA A 54 21.60 4.42 -42.32
CA ALA A 54 22.14 4.87 -41.05
C ALA A 54 21.12 5.79 -40.37
N LEU A 55 20.50 5.30 -39.29
CA LEU A 55 19.62 6.09 -38.44
C LEU A 55 20.46 7.18 -37.74
N PRO A 56 20.04 8.45 -37.76
CA PRO A 56 20.73 9.48 -37.00
C PRO A 56 20.58 9.16 -35.51
N ALA A 57 21.70 9.19 -34.79
CA ALA A 57 21.75 9.05 -33.35
C ALA A 57 20.73 10.01 -32.71
N GLN A 58 19.70 9.44 -32.08
CA GLN A 58 18.78 10.18 -31.23
C GLN A 58 19.59 10.81 -30.11
N ALA A 59 19.80 12.13 -30.21
CA ALA A 59 20.11 12.93 -29.05
C ALA A 59 19.01 12.67 -28.02
N ALA A 60 19.36 12.10 -26.88
CA ALA A 60 18.45 11.88 -25.77
C ALA A 60 17.86 13.25 -25.36
N THR A 61 16.65 13.54 -25.83
CA THR A 61 15.83 14.60 -25.26
C THR A 61 15.64 14.24 -23.79
N ALA A 62 16.10 15.09 -22.87
CA ALA A 62 15.72 14.98 -21.47
C ALA A 62 14.19 14.82 -21.42
N GLU A 63 13.70 13.73 -20.81
CA GLU A 63 12.27 13.48 -20.73
C GLU A 63 11.56 14.71 -20.13
N ALA A 64 10.46 15.13 -20.76
CA ALA A 64 9.64 16.22 -20.27
C ALA A 64 9.20 15.94 -18.82
N PRO A 65 9.36 16.89 -17.88
CA PRO A 65 9.07 16.63 -16.48
C PRO A 65 7.58 16.34 -16.26
N ASN A 66 7.27 15.41 -15.37
CA ASN A 66 5.90 15.11 -14.97
C ASN A 66 5.56 15.85 -13.66
N ILE A 67 4.62 16.80 -13.74
CA ILE A 67 4.35 17.78 -12.69
C ILE A 67 2.87 17.79 -12.33
N ALA A 68 2.55 17.90 -11.04
CA ALA A 68 1.18 18.04 -10.54
C ALA A 68 0.98 19.32 -9.70
N TRP A 69 -0.27 19.76 -9.60
CA TRP A 69 -0.72 20.83 -8.71
C TRP A 69 -1.80 20.32 -7.77
N PHE A 70 -1.67 20.61 -6.48
CA PHE A 70 -2.66 20.25 -5.46
C PHE A 70 -2.73 21.28 -4.34
N TYR A 71 -3.81 22.06 -4.28
CA TYR A 71 -4.04 23.11 -3.27
C TYR A 71 -5.08 22.73 -2.21
N GLY A 72 -5.59 21.49 -2.20
CA GLY A 72 -6.43 21.02 -1.09
C GLY A 72 -5.68 20.97 0.25
N ASP A 73 -6.41 21.08 1.36
CA ASP A 73 -5.85 21.19 2.71
C ASP A 73 -4.97 19.99 3.15
N LYS A 74 -5.20 18.82 2.57
CA LYS A 74 -4.52 17.57 2.92
C LYS A 74 -3.95 16.91 1.67
N PRO A 75 -2.72 17.25 1.24
CA PRO A 75 -2.09 16.64 0.09
C PRO A 75 -2.02 15.11 0.22
N PRO A 76 -2.56 14.34 -0.75
CA PRO A 76 -2.47 12.89 -0.77
C PRO A 76 -1.05 12.45 -1.17
N VAL A 77 -0.11 12.53 -0.23
CA VAL A 77 1.34 12.30 -0.44
C VAL A 77 1.64 10.96 -1.12
N ALA A 78 0.95 9.89 -0.70
CA ALA A 78 1.13 8.55 -1.26
C ALA A 78 0.84 8.50 -2.77
N GLN A 79 -0.14 9.25 -3.28
CA GLN A 79 -0.46 9.33 -4.69
C GLN A 79 0.41 10.37 -5.42
N LEU A 80 0.60 11.54 -4.81
CA LEU A 80 1.36 12.66 -5.40
C LEU A 80 2.85 12.35 -5.60
N ARG A 81 3.39 11.34 -4.90
CA ARG A 81 4.77 10.89 -5.14
C ARG A 81 4.99 10.25 -6.52
N ALA A 82 3.94 10.01 -7.30
CA ALA A 82 4.06 9.56 -8.69
C ALA A 82 4.75 10.59 -9.60
N PHE A 83 4.72 11.87 -9.21
CA PHE A 83 5.21 13.00 -9.99
C PHE A 83 6.66 13.37 -9.64
N ASP A 84 7.38 13.94 -10.59
CA ASP A 84 8.75 14.46 -10.39
C ASP A 84 8.74 15.72 -9.54
N ALA A 85 7.72 16.55 -9.76
CA ALA A 85 7.46 17.76 -9.00
C ALA A 85 5.98 17.89 -8.66
N VAL A 86 5.69 18.40 -7.47
CA VAL A 86 4.32 18.67 -7.03
C VAL A 86 4.24 20.07 -6.44
N VAL A 87 3.41 20.93 -7.03
CA VAL A 87 3.11 22.27 -6.54
C VAL A 87 1.96 22.19 -5.54
N VAL A 88 2.18 22.70 -4.34
CA VAL A 88 1.18 22.74 -3.27
C VAL A 88 1.01 24.14 -2.69
N GLU A 89 -0.12 24.38 -2.04
CA GLU A 89 -0.37 25.58 -1.24
C GLU A 89 0.37 25.46 0.12
N PRO A 90 1.47 26.20 0.35
CA PRO A 90 2.32 26.02 1.53
C PRO A 90 1.66 26.43 2.85
N ASP A 91 0.60 27.23 2.82
CA ASP A 91 -0.10 27.69 4.03
C ASP A 91 -1.11 26.66 4.58
N HIS A 92 -1.33 25.52 3.90
CA HIS A 92 -2.21 24.44 4.34
C HIS A 92 -1.55 23.43 5.30
N GLY A 93 -0.35 23.72 5.80
CA GLY A 93 0.29 22.95 6.89
C GLY A 93 1.08 21.72 6.45
N PHE A 94 1.26 21.50 5.14
CA PHE A 94 2.15 20.46 4.63
C PHE A 94 3.63 20.82 4.84
N ASP A 95 4.41 19.86 5.34
CA ASP A 95 5.85 19.96 5.61
C ASP A 95 6.62 18.94 4.75
N PRO A 96 7.22 19.38 3.62
CA PRO A 96 7.99 18.51 2.75
C PRO A 96 9.13 17.76 3.44
N SER A 97 9.74 18.35 4.48
CA SER A 97 10.87 17.72 5.20
C SER A 97 10.48 16.43 5.93
N ARG A 98 9.18 16.25 6.21
CA ARG A 98 8.64 15.04 6.85
C ARG A 98 8.14 14.01 5.84
N ALA A 99 8.01 14.38 4.57
CA ALA A 99 7.59 13.48 3.51
C ALA A 99 8.79 12.64 3.03
N ARG A 100 8.72 11.32 3.18
CA ARG A 100 9.76 10.40 2.68
C ARG A 100 9.58 10.13 1.18
N THR A 101 9.71 11.16 0.33
CA THR A 101 9.48 11.04 -1.13
C THR A 101 10.76 11.27 -1.94
N PRO A 102 11.71 10.31 -1.98
CA PRO A 102 13.05 10.53 -2.56
C PRO A 102 13.04 10.86 -4.06
N ALA A 103 11.99 10.48 -4.79
CA ALA A 103 11.84 10.72 -6.23
C ALA A 103 10.92 11.91 -6.57
N THR A 104 10.46 12.68 -5.59
CA THR A 104 9.53 13.81 -5.80
C THR A 104 10.04 15.06 -5.12
N GLN A 105 10.13 16.14 -5.88
CA GLN A 105 10.45 17.46 -5.37
C GLN A 105 9.17 18.25 -5.08
N TRP A 106 9.09 18.84 -3.88
CA TRP A 106 7.94 19.66 -3.50
C TRP A 106 8.17 21.12 -3.85
N PHE A 107 7.18 21.71 -4.52
CA PHE A 107 7.16 23.08 -4.98
C PHE A 107 6.09 23.85 -4.21
N ALA A 108 6.40 25.09 -3.83
CA ALA A 108 5.42 25.96 -3.21
C ALA A 108 4.78 26.86 -4.26
N TYR A 109 3.46 27.00 -4.21
CA TYR A 109 2.76 28.10 -4.86
C TYR A 109 3.17 29.42 -4.19
N VAL A 110 3.59 30.39 -4.99
CA VAL A 110 3.85 31.75 -4.53
C VAL A 110 3.34 32.76 -5.56
N SER A 111 2.56 33.73 -5.11
CA SER A 111 2.11 34.85 -5.93
C SER A 111 3.14 35.97 -5.88
N VAL A 112 3.60 36.45 -7.04
CA VAL A 112 4.62 37.51 -7.15
C VAL A 112 3.97 38.88 -7.34
N GLY A 113 3.01 38.99 -8.26
CA GLY A 113 2.32 40.23 -8.60
C GLY A 113 1.22 40.64 -7.62
N GLU A 114 0.71 39.69 -6.83
CA GLU A 114 -0.42 39.93 -5.92
C GLU A 114 -0.20 39.34 -4.52
N VAL A 115 -0.94 39.86 -3.54
CA VAL A 115 -1.03 39.30 -2.19
C VAL A 115 -2.46 39.28 -1.68
N ALA A 116 -2.88 38.13 -1.13
CA ALA A 116 -4.12 38.03 -0.37
C ALA A 116 -3.90 38.51 1.08
N PRO A 117 -4.84 39.27 1.69
CA PRO A 117 -4.69 39.76 3.06
C PRO A 117 -4.44 38.69 4.13
N GLY A 118 -4.84 37.43 3.87
CA GLY A 118 -4.62 36.30 4.76
C GLY A 118 -3.19 35.73 4.75
N ARG A 119 -2.33 36.13 3.81
CA ARG A 119 -0.94 35.65 3.75
C ARG A 119 -0.15 36.12 4.96
N ARG A 120 0.64 35.22 5.54
CA ARG A 120 1.40 35.50 6.77
C ARG A 120 2.36 36.69 6.66
N TRP A 121 2.98 36.87 5.49
CA TRP A 121 3.90 37.97 5.21
C TRP A 121 3.19 39.29 4.85
N TYR A 122 1.86 39.29 4.64
CA TYR A 122 1.11 40.51 4.33
C TYR A 122 1.25 41.56 5.43
N GLN A 123 1.33 41.17 6.70
CA GLN A 123 1.48 42.12 7.82
C GLN A 123 2.81 42.87 7.77
N ALA A 124 3.87 42.23 7.28
CA ALA A 124 5.19 42.84 7.13
C ALA A 124 5.32 43.72 5.87
N LEU A 125 4.42 43.56 4.89
CA LEU A 125 4.45 44.30 3.63
C LEU A 125 4.10 45.79 3.83
N PRO A 126 4.98 46.74 3.43
CA PRO A 126 4.67 48.16 3.42
C PRO A 126 3.44 48.45 2.55
N LYS A 127 2.40 49.03 3.16
CA LYS A 127 1.10 49.25 2.47
C LYS A 127 1.20 50.25 1.32
N ALA A 128 2.22 51.12 1.32
CA ALA A 128 2.52 52.02 0.22
C ALA A 128 2.93 51.31 -1.08
N TRP A 129 3.31 50.02 -1.01
CA TRP A 129 3.67 49.22 -2.18
C TRP A 129 2.45 48.56 -2.87
N LEU A 130 1.23 48.79 -2.39
CA LEU A 130 0.02 48.26 -3.02
C LEU A 130 -0.49 49.21 -4.11
N ALA A 131 -0.47 48.76 -5.37
CA ALA A 131 -0.85 49.55 -6.54
C ALA A 131 -2.34 49.42 -6.93
N GLY A 132 -3.03 48.37 -6.48
CA GLY A 132 -4.42 48.13 -6.84
C GLY A 132 -5.06 46.94 -6.14
N SER A 133 -6.18 46.47 -6.67
CA SER A 133 -6.90 45.28 -6.19
C SER A 133 -7.46 44.47 -7.36
N ASN A 134 -7.47 43.16 -7.20
CA ASN A 134 -8.11 42.22 -8.11
C ASN A 134 -9.33 41.60 -7.42
N ALA A 135 -10.52 42.10 -7.76
CA ALA A 135 -11.76 41.74 -7.05
C ALA A 135 -12.15 40.27 -7.24
N ALA A 136 -11.83 39.68 -8.40
CA ALA A 136 -12.17 38.28 -8.70
C ALA A 136 -11.47 37.29 -7.74
N TRP A 137 -10.31 37.66 -7.22
CA TRP A 137 -9.46 36.83 -6.36
C TRP A 137 -9.28 37.39 -4.95
N ALA A 138 -9.99 38.48 -4.61
CA ALA A 138 -9.90 39.17 -3.32
C ALA A 138 -8.44 39.51 -2.89
N SER A 139 -7.60 39.84 -3.86
CA SER A 139 -6.16 40.08 -3.69
C SER A 139 -5.81 41.54 -3.97
N ARG A 140 -4.59 41.95 -3.56
CA ARG A 140 -4.03 43.29 -3.79
C ARG A 140 -2.84 43.20 -4.76
N VAL A 141 -2.84 44.05 -5.79
CA VAL A 141 -1.74 44.15 -6.75
C VAL A 141 -0.57 44.88 -6.10
N ILE A 142 0.63 44.31 -6.22
CA ILE A 142 1.87 44.83 -5.66
C ILE A 142 2.62 45.60 -6.75
N ASP A 143 3.11 46.79 -6.40
CA ASP A 143 4.03 47.55 -7.24
C ASP A 143 5.41 46.88 -7.26
N GLN A 144 5.72 46.20 -8.36
CA GLN A 144 6.99 45.50 -8.58
C GLN A 144 8.17 46.46 -8.77
N SER A 145 7.92 47.74 -9.06
CA SER A 145 8.98 48.72 -9.35
C SER A 145 9.79 49.13 -8.11
N GLN A 146 9.27 48.85 -6.91
CA GLN A 146 9.88 49.20 -5.63
C GLN A 146 11.29 48.59 -5.50
N PRO A 147 12.34 49.39 -5.18
CA PRO A 147 13.72 48.89 -5.12
C PRO A 147 13.94 47.78 -4.08
N GLN A 148 13.25 47.84 -2.94
CA GLN A 148 13.38 46.89 -1.83
C GLN A 148 12.54 45.61 -2.01
N TRP A 149 11.71 45.54 -3.05
CA TRP A 149 10.81 44.41 -3.27
C TRP A 149 11.54 43.06 -3.46
N PRO A 150 12.63 42.95 -4.24
CA PRO A 150 13.35 41.70 -4.41
C PRO A 150 13.86 41.10 -3.09
N ASP A 151 14.53 41.91 -2.26
CA ASP A 151 15.08 41.46 -0.97
C ASP A 151 13.95 41.07 -0.02
N PHE A 152 12.89 41.88 0.06
CA PHE A 152 11.71 41.55 0.87
C PHE A 152 11.09 40.22 0.44
N TYR A 153 10.93 39.98 -0.87
CA TYR A 153 10.31 38.76 -1.39
C TYR A 153 11.15 37.53 -1.07
N VAL A 154 12.47 37.62 -1.27
CA VAL A 154 13.39 36.51 -0.95
C VAL A 154 13.36 36.20 0.55
N ASP A 155 13.44 37.21 1.41
CA ASP A 155 13.55 37.00 2.86
C ASP A 155 12.23 36.58 3.53
N HIS A 156 11.10 37.14 3.10
CA HIS A 156 9.81 36.92 3.77
C HIS A 156 8.94 35.85 3.09
N VAL A 157 9.19 35.51 1.83
CA VAL A 157 8.40 34.51 1.09
C VAL A 157 9.23 33.26 0.80
N ILE A 158 10.38 33.41 0.15
CA ILE A 158 11.15 32.28 -0.38
C ILE A 158 11.96 31.57 0.71
N ALA A 159 12.72 32.29 1.52
CA ALA A 159 13.59 31.69 2.54
C ALA A 159 12.83 30.81 3.55
N PRO A 160 11.68 31.22 4.13
CA PRO A 160 10.94 30.37 5.05
C PRO A 160 10.41 29.08 4.42
N LEU A 161 10.13 29.09 3.11
CA LEU A 161 9.69 27.90 2.37
C LEU A 161 10.87 26.99 2.04
N TRP A 162 12.00 27.56 1.64
CA TRP A 162 13.23 26.79 1.43
C TRP A 162 13.65 26.02 2.69
N ASP A 163 13.57 26.68 3.85
CA ASP A 163 13.89 26.10 5.16
C ASP A 163 12.94 24.96 5.57
N LYS A 164 11.68 25.00 5.10
CA LYS A 164 10.70 23.90 5.27
C LYS A 164 10.97 22.70 4.34
N GLY A 165 11.90 22.81 3.39
CA GLY A 165 12.26 21.72 2.49
C GLY A 165 11.71 21.83 1.07
N TYR A 166 11.03 22.93 0.71
CA TYR A 166 10.65 23.17 -0.68
C TYR A 166 11.91 23.38 -1.55
N ARG A 167 11.91 22.82 -2.77
CA ARG A 167 13.05 22.91 -3.71
C ARG A 167 12.70 23.54 -5.06
N GLY A 168 11.46 24.00 -5.19
CA GLY A 168 11.04 24.81 -6.32
C GLY A 168 9.85 25.70 -5.97
N PHE A 169 9.56 26.65 -6.85
CA PHE A 169 8.53 27.66 -6.66
C PHE A 169 7.73 27.82 -7.96
N PHE A 170 6.40 27.73 -7.85
CA PHE A 170 5.49 28.10 -8.93
C PHE A 170 5.11 29.57 -8.75
N LEU A 171 5.65 30.42 -9.62
CA LEU A 171 5.52 31.86 -9.57
C LEU A 171 4.26 32.28 -10.35
N ASP A 172 3.24 32.68 -9.62
CA ASP A 172 1.97 33.12 -10.18
C ASP A 172 1.84 34.65 -10.22
N THR A 173 0.80 35.13 -10.91
CA THR A 173 0.41 36.54 -11.06
C THR A 173 1.47 37.42 -11.73
N LEU A 174 2.28 36.82 -12.62
CA LEU A 174 3.33 37.50 -13.38
C LEU A 174 2.80 38.49 -14.43
N ASP A 175 1.49 38.57 -14.63
CA ASP A 175 0.78 39.46 -15.56
C ASP A 175 -0.18 40.44 -14.86
N SER A 176 -0.37 40.35 -13.52
CA SER A 176 -1.33 41.18 -12.78
C SER A 176 -1.04 42.68 -12.82
N TYR A 177 0.21 43.07 -13.09
CA TYR A 177 0.57 44.49 -13.27
C TYR A 177 -0.20 45.15 -14.43
N GLN A 178 -0.68 44.38 -15.41
CA GLN A 178 -1.50 44.90 -16.51
C GLN A 178 -2.83 45.51 -16.03
N LEU A 179 -3.33 45.11 -14.85
CA LEU A 179 -4.54 45.69 -14.26
C LEU A 179 -4.35 47.16 -13.86
N VAL A 180 -3.13 47.55 -13.47
CA VAL A 180 -2.81 48.87 -12.92
C VAL A 180 -1.96 49.72 -13.88
N ALA A 181 -1.06 49.13 -14.65
CA ALA A 181 -0.17 49.83 -15.56
C ALA A 181 -0.84 50.15 -16.91
N LYS A 182 -1.14 51.43 -17.15
CA LYS A 182 -1.93 51.89 -18.31
C LYS A 182 -1.09 52.26 -19.55
N ASP A 183 0.20 52.53 -19.37
CA ASP A 183 1.12 52.89 -20.45
C ASP A 183 2.36 51.97 -20.51
N ALA A 184 3.13 52.09 -21.59
CA ALA A 184 4.29 51.26 -21.84
C ALA A 184 5.44 51.47 -20.84
N ALA A 185 5.64 52.69 -20.35
CA ALA A 185 6.72 52.99 -19.41
C ALA A 185 6.44 52.38 -18.03
N ALA A 186 5.19 52.50 -17.56
CA ALA A 186 4.73 51.86 -16.33
C ALA A 186 4.84 50.33 -16.43
N ARG A 187 4.44 49.72 -17.56
CA ARG A 187 4.58 48.27 -17.78
C ARG A 187 6.04 47.81 -17.75
N ALA A 188 6.92 48.50 -18.46
CA ALA A 188 8.35 48.21 -18.47
C ALA A 188 8.99 48.31 -17.07
N ALA A 189 8.55 49.28 -16.24
CA ALA A 189 9.03 49.40 -14.86
C ALA A 189 8.61 48.23 -13.97
N GLN A 190 7.37 47.73 -14.14
CA GLN A 190 6.88 46.54 -13.43
C GLN A 190 7.62 45.27 -13.86
N GLU A 191 7.79 45.09 -15.18
CA GLU A 191 8.55 43.97 -15.77
C GLU A 191 10.00 43.95 -15.28
N ALA A 192 10.68 45.10 -15.28
CA ALA A 192 12.03 45.22 -14.75
C ALA A 192 12.10 44.89 -13.25
N GLY A 193 11.06 45.24 -12.49
CA GLY A 193 10.89 44.85 -11.10
C GLY A 193 10.84 43.34 -10.90
N MET A 194 9.95 42.66 -11.62
CA MET A 194 9.82 41.19 -11.57
C MET A 194 11.12 40.47 -11.97
N ILE A 195 11.82 40.96 -13.00
CA ILE A 195 13.11 40.42 -13.42
C ILE A 195 14.14 40.48 -12.29
N ARG A 196 14.17 41.58 -11.51
CA ARG A 196 15.06 41.69 -10.35
C ARG A 196 14.69 40.68 -9.26
N VAL A 197 13.41 40.45 -9.01
CA VAL A 197 12.94 39.42 -8.04
C VAL A 197 13.45 38.03 -8.46
N ILE A 198 13.24 37.64 -9.72
CA ILE A 198 13.66 36.32 -10.23
C ILE A 198 15.18 36.14 -10.10
N ARG A 199 15.95 37.16 -10.46
CA ARG A 199 17.41 37.15 -10.31
C ARG A 199 17.84 37.07 -8.84
N ALA A 200 17.16 37.76 -7.93
CA ALA A 200 17.43 37.70 -6.50
C ALA A 200 17.16 36.30 -5.92
N ILE A 201 16.06 35.65 -6.32
CA ILE A 201 15.76 34.26 -5.93
C ILE A 201 16.89 33.33 -6.37
N LYS A 202 17.30 33.39 -7.64
CA LYS A 202 18.36 32.53 -8.18
C LYS A 202 19.74 32.85 -7.62
N ALA A 203 20.02 34.11 -7.28
CA ALA A 203 21.27 34.50 -6.63
C ALA A 203 21.37 33.90 -5.22
N ARG A 204 20.26 33.89 -4.47
CA ARG A 204 20.21 33.31 -3.11
C ARG A 204 20.13 31.79 -3.14
N TYR A 205 19.37 31.22 -4.06
CA TYR A 205 19.10 29.79 -4.20
C TYR A 205 19.31 29.32 -5.65
N PRO A 206 20.58 29.08 -6.07
CA PRO A 206 20.90 28.71 -7.45
C PRO A 206 20.25 27.41 -7.92
N GLU A 207 19.98 26.48 -7.00
CA GLU A 207 19.33 25.19 -7.29
C GLU A 207 17.80 25.27 -7.33
N ALA A 208 17.19 26.38 -6.91
CA ALA A 208 15.74 26.51 -6.92
C ALA A 208 15.20 26.42 -8.36
N LYS A 209 14.27 25.50 -8.58
CA LYS A 209 13.53 25.36 -9.84
C LYS A 209 12.34 26.31 -9.85
N LEU A 210 12.22 27.13 -10.89
CA LEU A 210 11.16 28.13 -11.01
C LEU A 210 10.21 27.74 -12.14
N ILE A 211 8.94 27.55 -11.83
CA ILE A 211 7.89 27.36 -12.83
C ILE A 211 7.12 28.67 -12.92
N PHE A 212 6.99 29.24 -14.11
CA PHE A 212 6.24 30.49 -14.30
C PHE A 212 4.81 30.17 -14.69
N ASN A 213 3.81 30.84 -14.11
CA ASN A 213 2.50 30.96 -14.73
C ASN A 213 2.54 32.16 -15.69
N ARG A 214 2.48 31.89 -17.00
CA ARG A 214 2.65 32.89 -18.07
C ARG A 214 3.99 33.62 -17.98
N GLY A 215 3.99 34.92 -17.69
CA GLY A 215 5.18 35.77 -17.65
C GLY A 215 5.88 35.93 -19.01
N PHE A 216 5.14 35.89 -20.11
CA PHE A 216 5.69 35.86 -21.47
C PHE A 216 6.56 37.09 -21.78
N GLU A 217 6.22 38.24 -21.23
CA GLU A 217 6.85 39.54 -21.45
C GLU A 217 8.28 39.59 -20.87
N ILE A 218 8.54 38.85 -19.79
CA ILE A 218 9.85 38.88 -19.09
C ILE A 218 10.78 37.75 -19.52
N LEU A 219 10.26 36.65 -20.10
CA LEU A 219 11.05 35.50 -20.56
C LEU A 219 12.25 35.84 -21.45
N PRO A 220 12.19 36.82 -22.37
CA PRO A 220 13.37 37.21 -23.16
C PRO A 220 14.62 37.51 -22.33
N GLN A 221 14.48 37.94 -21.07
CA GLN A 221 15.59 38.33 -20.20
C GLN A 221 15.94 37.32 -19.08
N VAL A 222 15.09 36.31 -18.86
CA VAL A 222 15.22 35.40 -17.70
C VAL A 222 14.98 33.93 -18.01
N HIS A 223 14.73 33.53 -19.27
CA HIS A 223 14.43 32.13 -19.61
C HIS A 223 15.49 31.13 -19.15
N ASP A 224 16.77 31.50 -19.15
CA ASP A 224 17.88 30.66 -18.63
C ASP A 224 17.78 30.34 -17.12
N LEU A 225 16.90 31.04 -16.40
CA LEU A 225 16.65 30.86 -14.97
C LEU A 225 15.39 30.03 -14.67
N VAL A 226 14.63 29.67 -15.71
CA VAL A 226 13.30 29.06 -15.61
C VAL A 226 13.40 27.55 -15.84
N TYR A 227 12.63 26.78 -15.05
CA TYR A 227 12.55 25.33 -15.16
C TYR A 227 11.46 24.89 -16.14
N ALA A 228 10.29 25.54 -16.11
CA ALA A 228 9.18 25.31 -17.03
C ALA A 228 8.24 26.53 -17.05
N VAL A 229 7.40 26.63 -18.07
CA VAL A 229 6.36 27.65 -18.17
C VAL A 229 4.99 26.98 -18.26
N ALA A 230 4.10 27.32 -17.35
CA ALA A 230 2.70 26.93 -17.39
C ALA A 230 1.82 28.08 -17.88
N PHE A 231 0.62 27.76 -18.37
CA PHE A 231 -0.43 28.75 -18.60
C PHE A 231 -1.83 28.11 -18.42
N GLU A 232 -2.78 28.96 -18.07
CA GLU A 232 -4.20 28.63 -17.92
C GLU A 232 -5.03 29.48 -18.90
N SER A 233 -5.77 28.92 -19.85
CA SER A 233 -5.94 27.50 -20.23
C SER A 233 -6.02 27.37 -21.76
N LEU A 234 -5.86 26.17 -22.33
CA LEU A 234 -5.78 25.95 -23.79
C LEU A 234 -7.11 25.58 -24.46
N TYR A 235 -7.88 24.68 -23.86
CA TYR A 235 -9.15 24.17 -24.41
C TYR A 235 -10.32 24.38 -23.45
N ARG A 236 -10.13 24.07 -22.16
CA ARG A 236 -11.13 24.13 -21.10
C ARG A 236 -10.64 25.08 -20.01
N SER A 237 -11.36 26.18 -19.83
CA SER A 237 -11.03 27.23 -18.85
C SER A 237 -12.07 27.31 -17.74
N TRP A 238 -11.70 28.03 -16.69
CA TRP A 238 -12.59 28.40 -15.59
C TRP A 238 -12.75 29.92 -15.54
N ASP A 239 -13.99 30.40 -15.61
CA ASP A 239 -14.30 31.81 -15.34
C ASP A 239 -14.62 31.98 -13.85
N GLN A 240 -13.67 32.59 -13.12
CA GLN A 240 -13.79 32.81 -11.67
C GLN A 240 -14.93 33.75 -11.28
N GLY A 241 -15.27 34.74 -12.11
CA GLY A 241 -16.31 35.72 -11.81
C GLY A 241 -17.71 35.12 -11.86
N SER A 242 -17.96 34.29 -12.86
CA SER A 242 -19.24 33.58 -13.05
C SER A 242 -19.27 32.18 -12.44
N LYS A 243 -18.11 31.65 -12.01
CA LYS A 243 -17.93 30.28 -11.50
C LYS A 243 -18.42 29.22 -12.48
N GLN A 244 -17.99 29.33 -13.73
CA GLN A 244 -18.41 28.45 -14.82
C GLN A 244 -17.21 27.90 -15.60
N TYR A 245 -17.29 26.61 -15.95
CA TYR A 245 -16.42 26.01 -16.95
C TYR A 245 -16.76 26.57 -18.33
N ARG A 246 -15.75 26.90 -19.12
CA ARG A 246 -15.91 27.45 -20.48
C ARG A 246 -14.93 26.82 -21.45
N GLU A 247 -15.24 26.95 -22.73
CA GLU A 247 -14.28 26.68 -23.79
C GLU A 247 -13.45 27.93 -24.06
N VAL A 248 -12.15 27.72 -24.26
CA VAL A 248 -11.24 28.77 -24.70
C VAL A 248 -11.54 29.07 -26.16
N ASN A 249 -11.81 30.34 -26.50
CA ASN A 249 -12.11 30.73 -27.88
C ASN A 249 -10.89 30.58 -28.79
N ASP A 250 -11.13 30.53 -30.11
CA ASP A 250 -10.07 30.23 -31.07
C ASP A 250 -8.99 31.31 -31.15
N ALA A 251 -9.32 32.58 -30.90
CA ALA A 251 -8.35 33.68 -30.93
C ALA A 251 -7.36 33.59 -29.76
N ASP A 252 -7.86 33.37 -28.55
CA ASP A 252 -7.03 33.20 -27.34
C ASP A 252 -6.19 31.94 -27.46
N ARG A 253 -6.77 30.84 -27.96
CA ARG A 253 -6.04 29.59 -28.21
C ARG A 253 -4.92 29.77 -29.22
N ALA A 254 -5.18 30.46 -30.34
CA ALA A 254 -4.16 30.74 -31.35
C ALA A 254 -3.03 31.61 -30.80
N TRP A 255 -3.35 32.60 -29.98
CA TRP A 255 -2.36 33.46 -29.31
C TRP A 255 -1.50 32.67 -28.32
N LEU A 256 -2.11 31.85 -27.44
CA LEU A 256 -1.39 30.99 -26.50
C LEU A 256 -0.50 29.98 -27.22
N MET A 257 -0.97 29.38 -28.32
CA MET A 257 -0.14 28.50 -29.14
C MET A 257 1.03 29.24 -29.84
N GLY A 258 0.88 30.53 -30.12
CA GLY A 258 1.99 31.39 -30.54
C GLY A 258 3.07 31.48 -29.45
N GLN A 259 2.68 31.78 -28.21
CA GLN A 259 3.60 31.86 -27.07
C GLN A 259 4.24 30.51 -26.77
N ALA A 260 3.45 29.43 -26.74
CA ALA A 260 3.94 28.08 -26.46
C ALA A 260 5.00 27.63 -27.48
N ARG A 261 4.77 27.89 -28.79
CA ARG A 261 5.77 27.64 -29.83
C ARG A 261 7.04 28.44 -29.59
N ARG A 262 6.91 29.73 -29.29
CA ARG A 262 8.06 30.59 -28.98
C ARG A 262 8.89 30.03 -27.82
N ILE A 263 8.25 29.65 -26.72
CA ILE A 263 8.94 29.13 -25.53
C ILE A 263 9.66 27.82 -25.82
N ARG A 264 9.00 26.90 -26.52
CA ARG A 264 9.57 25.60 -26.87
C ARG A 264 10.70 25.73 -27.90
N ASP A 265 10.51 26.57 -28.91
CA ASP A 265 11.39 26.60 -30.08
C ASP A 265 12.58 27.57 -29.90
N GLU A 266 12.37 28.73 -29.25
CA GLU A 266 13.41 29.72 -28.97
C GLU A 266 14.11 29.45 -27.63
N TYR A 267 13.36 29.23 -26.55
CA TYR A 267 13.93 29.11 -25.20
C TYR A 267 14.20 27.68 -24.75
N ARG A 268 13.75 26.67 -25.52
CA ARG A 268 13.93 25.24 -25.22
C ARG A 268 13.38 24.82 -23.85
N LEU A 269 12.34 25.50 -23.38
CA LEU A 269 11.71 25.21 -22.10
C LEU A 269 10.47 24.30 -22.26
N PRO A 270 10.20 23.41 -21.29
CA PRO A 270 8.93 22.70 -21.20
C PRO A 270 7.76 23.67 -21.05
N VAL A 271 6.66 23.40 -21.75
CA VAL A 271 5.43 24.20 -21.70
C VAL A 271 4.26 23.35 -21.20
N ILE A 272 3.56 23.84 -20.19
CA ILE A 272 2.50 23.13 -19.48
C ILE A 272 1.17 23.87 -19.70
N ALA A 273 0.14 23.16 -20.14
CA ALA A 273 -1.21 23.71 -20.21
C ALA A 273 -2.05 23.15 -19.06
N ILE A 274 -2.51 24.05 -18.19
CA ILE A 274 -3.39 23.73 -17.07
C ILE A 274 -4.83 24.04 -17.49
N ASP A 275 -5.65 23.00 -17.60
CA ASP A 275 -7.02 23.07 -18.08
C ASP A 275 -7.99 22.52 -17.02
N TYR A 276 -9.26 22.93 -17.12
CA TYR A 276 -10.24 22.70 -16.06
C TYR A 276 -11.43 21.86 -16.50
N CYS A 277 -11.63 20.70 -15.86
CA CYS A 277 -12.82 19.86 -15.99
C CYS A 277 -13.45 19.61 -14.61
N PRO A 278 -14.77 19.33 -14.55
CA PRO A 278 -15.41 18.90 -13.30
C PRO A 278 -14.71 17.66 -12.68
N PRO A 279 -14.53 17.60 -11.35
CA PRO A 279 -13.86 16.46 -10.70
C PRO A 279 -14.45 15.08 -11.03
N ALA A 280 -15.77 15.00 -11.18
CA ALA A 280 -16.49 13.76 -11.49
C ALA A 280 -16.36 13.34 -12.96
N ASP A 281 -15.94 14.24 -13.86
CA ASP A 281 -15.83 13.99 -15.30
C ASP A 281 -14.37 13.71 -15.70
N ARG A 282 -13.86 12.54 -15.30
CA ARG A 282 -12.52 12.10 -15.71
C ARG A 282 -12.41 11.82 -17.21
N ALA A 283 -13.52 11.62 -17.91
CA ALA A 283 -13.52 11.47 -19.36
C ALA A 283 -13.16 12.80 -20.05
N CYS A 284 -13.76 13.92 -19.61
CA CYS A 284 -13.35 15.28 -20.01
C CYS A 284 -11.86 15.51 -19.77
N ALA A 285 -11.36 15.13 -18.59
CA ALA A 285 -9.96 15.32 -18.23
C ALA A 285 -9.01 14.55 -19.16
N ARG A 286 -9.28 13.25 -19.41
CA ARG A 286 -8.48 12.40 -20.32
C ARG A 286 -8.56 12.86 -21.78
N GLU A 287 -9.72 13.29 -22.26
CA GLU A 287 -9.86 13.82 -23.61
C GLU A 287 -9.07 15.12 -23.78
N THR A 288 -9.20 16.04 -22.82
CA THR A 288 -8.51 17.33 -22.84
C THR A 288 -6.99 17.15 -22.74
N ALA A 289 -6.52 16.26 -21.86
CA ALA A 289 -5.10 15.93 -21.74
C ALA A 289 -4.52 15.41 -23.06
N ARG A 290 -5.20 14.46 -23.72
CA ARG A 290 -4.79 13.95 -25.05
C ARG A 290 -4.73 15.04 -26.12
N ARG A 291 -5.68 15.99 -26.11
CA ARG A 291 -5.68 17.11 -27.06
C ARG A 291 -4.50 18.05 -26.84
N ILE A 292 -4.12 18.31 -25.59
CA ILE A 292 -2.95 19.11 -25.22
C ILE A 292 -1.65 18.39 -25.64
N GLU A 293 -1.53 17.10 -25.34
CA GLU A 293 -0.37 16.29 -25.74
C GLU A 293 -0.18 16.27 -27.26
N ALA A 294 -1.27 16.20 -28.02
CA ALA A 294 -1.24 16.27 -29.47
C ALA A 294 -0.67 17.60 -30.02
N GLN A 295 -0.61 18.66 -29.21
CA GLN A 295 0.05 19.93 -29.56
C GLN A 295 1.54 19.97 -29.17
N GLY A 296 2.07 18.88 -28.59
CA GLY A 296 3.44 18.82 -28.08
C GLY A 296 3.65 19.60 -26.77
N LEU A 297 2.58 19.75 -25.97
CA LEU A 297 2.61 20.40 -24.66
C LEU A 297 2.38 19.37 -23.55
N ILE A 298 2.76 19.72 -22.32
CA ILE A 298 2.52 18.87 -21.14
C ILE A 298 1.14 19.19 -20.57
N PRO A 299 0.19 18.24 -20.50
CA PRO A 299 -1.12 18.50 -19.90
C PRO A 299 -1.04 18.45 -18.38
N TYR A 300 -1.91 19.23 -17.74
CA TYR A 300 -2.42 18.95 -16.40
C TYR A 300 -3.88 19.40 -16.29
N VAL A 301 -4.81 18.44 -16.35
CA VAL A 301 -6.26 18.74 -16.36
C VAL A 301 -6.88 18.37 -15.04
N THR A 302 -7.50 19.33 -14.35
CA THR A 302 -7.98 19.19 -12.97
C THR A 302 -9.19 20.09 -12.69
N ASP A 303 -9.61 20.23 -11.42
CA ASP A 303 -10.66 21.15 -11.00
C ASP A 303 -10.09 22.54 -10.67
N PRO A 304 -10.91 23.62 -10.74
CA PRO A 304 -10.42 24.98 -10.55
C PRO A 304 -9.95 25.29 -9.11
N ALA A 305 -10.30 24.46 -8.13
CA ALA A 305 -9.75 24.59 -6.78
C ALA A 305 -8.42 23.82 -6.60
N LEU A 306 -7.97 23.11 -7.64
CA LEU A 306 -6.76 22.26 -7.62
C LEU A 306 -6.80 21.26 -6.47
N SER A 307 -7.98 20.72 -6.16
CA SER A 307 -8.23 19.85 -5.01
C SER A 307 -8.30 18.35 -5.37
N THR A 308 -8.23 18.05 -6.67
CA THR A 308 -8.23 16.73 -7.29
C THR A 308 -6.87 16.46 -7.92
N ILE A 309 -6.39 15.22 -7.83
CA ILE A 309 -5.24 14.78 -8.62
C ILE A 309 -5.67 14.74 -10.10
N GLY A 310 -5.08 15.64 -10.88
CA GLY A 310 -5.40 15.83 -12.28
C GLY A 310 -4.95 14.68 -13.18
N VAL A 311 -5.37 14.73 -14.44
CA VAL A 311 -4.81 13.90 -15.52
C VAL A 311 -3.73 14.74 -16.21
N GLY A 312 -2.47 14.33 -16.05
CA GLY A 312 -1.34 14.95 -16.73
C GLY A 312 -0.72 14.02 -17.77
N ARG A 313 0.58 14.19 -18.02
CA ARG A 313 1.38 13.21 -18.81
C ARG A 313 1.19 11.79 -18.26
N ILE A 314 1.15 11.69 -16.93
CA ILE A 314 0.76 10.46 -16.26
C ILE A 314 -0.66 10.56 -15.70
N GLU A 315 -1.30 9.40 -15.58
CA GLU A 315 -2.51 9.23 -14.79
C GLU A 315 -2.24 8.31 -13.60
N VAL A 316 -2.39 8.83 -12.38
CA VAL A 316 -2.22 8.05 -11.15
C VAL A 316 -3.44 7.15 -10.93
N LEU A 317 -3.20 5.88 -10.65
CA LEU A 317 -4.25 4.94 -10.31
C LEU A 317 -4.62 5.09 -8.83
N PRO A 318 -5.91 5.22 -8.49
CA PRO A 318 -6.33 5.19 -7.10
C PRO A 318 -6.10 3.79 -6.52
N ARG A 319 -5.47 3.71 -5.35
CA ARG A 319 -5.19 2.44 -4.65
C ARG A 319 -5.91 2.28 -3.32
N LYS A 320 -6.69 3.27 -2.88
CA LYS A 320 -7.46 3.16 -1.64
C LYS A 320 -8.82 2.55 -1.88
N VAL A 321 -9.27 1.68 -0.99
CA VAL A 321 -10.65 1.20 -0.94
C VAL A 321 -11.20 1.49 0.44
N LEU A 322 -12.35 2.18 0.50
CA LEU A 322 -13.05 2.42 1.76
C LEU A 322 -13.91 1.21 2.08
N ILE A 323 -13.72 0.62 3.26
CA ILE A 323 -14.61 -0.37 3.85
C ILE A 323 -15.55 0.35 4.82
N LEU A 324 -16.80 0.53 4.41
CA LEU A 324 -17.87 1.08 5.25
C LEU A 324 -18.63 -0.08 5.90
N GLN A 325 -18.66 -0.16 7.22
CA GLN A 325 -19.22 -1.31 7.93
C GLN A 325 -20.09 -0.93 9.13
N ASP A 326 -21.03 -1.79 9.49
CA ASP A 326 -21.78 -1.68 10.75
C ASP A 326 -21.06 -2.47 11.86
N ARG A 327 -20.63 -1.78 12.92
CA ARG A 327 -20.08 -2.43 14.10
C ARG A 327 -21.10 -2.36 15.23
N ALA A 328 -21.33 -3.48 15.89
CA ALA A 328 -22.07 -3.45 17.13
C ALA A 328 -21.33 -2.57 18.16
N PRO A 329 -22.05 -1.79 18.99
CA PRO A 329 -21.41 -0.95 20.01
C PRO A 329 -20.41 -1.74 20.86
N ASN A 330 -19.23 -1.16 21.13
CA ASN A 330 -18.13 -1.77 21.87
C ASN A 330 -17.45 -2.99 21.21
N THR A 331 -17.69 -3.24 19.92
CA THR A 331 -16.93 -4.25 19.16
C THR A 331 -15.65 -3.64 18.64
N ASP A 332 -14.51 -4.29 18.88
CA ASP A 332 -13.20 -3.82 18.41
C ASP A 332 -13.07 -3.93 16.88
N ILE A 333 -12.41 -2.96 16.25
CA ILE A 333 -12.22 -2.92 14.81
C ILE A 333 -11.44 -4.17 14.33
N ASP A 334 -10.50 -4.65 15.14
CA ASP A 334 -9.70 -5.86 14.91
C ASP A 334 -10.54 -7.12 14.65
N THR A 335 -11.78 -7.14 15.14
CA THR A 335 -12.70 -8.29 14.99
C THR A 335 -13.79 -8.08 13.95
N SER A 336 -13.84 -6.90 13.33
CA SER A 336 -14.84 -6.58 12.32
C SER A 336 -14.67 -7.43 11.05
N GLU A 337 -15.77 -7.68 10.36
CA GLU A 337 -15.81 -8.47 9.13
C GLU A 337 -14.99 -7.82 8.01
N GLY A 338 -14.93 -6.48 7.98
CA GLY A 338 -14.05 -5.75 7.07
C GLY A 338 -12.58 -6.15 7.22
N VAL A 339 -12.08 -6.24 8.45
CA VAL A 339 -10.70 -6.66 8.74
C VAL A 339 -10.54 -8.16 8.49
N ARG A 340 -11.48 -8.97 8.98
CA ARG A 340 -11.39 -10.44 8.94
C ARG A 340 -11.50 -11.01 7.53
N PHE A 341 -12.32 -10.42 6.67
CA PHE A 341 -12.66 -10.99 5.37
C PHE A 341 -12.29 -10.10 4.19
N LEU A 342 -12.49 -8.79 4.24
CA LEU A 342 -12.31 -7.91 3.07
C LEU A 342 -10.88 -7.40 2.87
N ALA A 343 -10.18 -7.09 3.96
CA ALA A 343 -8.86 -6.47 3.88
C ALA A 343 -7.84 -7.37 3.17
N MET A 344 -7.83 -8.68 3.45
CA MET A 344 -6.92 -9.63 2.79
C MET A 344 -7.07 -9.66 1.26
N PRO A 345 -8.25 -9.91 0.67
CA PRO A 345 -8.38 -9.95 -0.79
C PRO A 345 -8.10 -8.59 -1.44
N LEU A 346 -8.41 -7.47 -0.78
CA LEU A 346 -8.05 -6.14 -1.27
C LEU A 346 -6.53 -5.91 -1.26
N ASN A 347 -5.84 -6.27 -0.16
CA ASN A 347 -4.39 -6.20 -0.09
C ASN A 347 -3.73 -7.09 -1.15
N PHE A 348 -4.26 -8.30 -1.38
CA PHE A 348 -3.77 -9.21 -2.42
C PHE A 348 -3.89 -8.60 -3.83
N LEU A 349 -4.94 -7.82 -4.09
CA LEU A 349 -5.14 -7.10 -5.34
C LEU A 349 -4.33 -5.80 -5.45
N GLY A 350 -3.54 -5.46 -4.42
CA GLY A 350 -2.70 -4.27 -4.41
C GLY A 350 -3.39 -3.01 -3.87
N TYR A 351 -4.50 -3.13 -3.14
CA TYR A 351 -5.22 -1.97 -2.59
C TYR A 351 -4.96 -1.81 -1.08
N ASP A 352 -4.71 -0.56 -0.67
CA ASP A 352 -4.74 -0.16 0.74
C ASP A 352 -6.19 0.06 1.18
N VAL A 353 -6.46 -0.18 2.47
CA VAL A 353 -7.82 -0.15 3.01
C VAL A 353 -7.96 0.89 4.11
N GLU A 354 -9.03 1.66 4.02
CA GLU A 354 -9.49 2.54 5.09
C GLU A 354 -10.83 2.06 5.63
N TYR A 355 -11.11 2.31 6.91
CA TYR A 355 -12.33 1.86 7.55
C TYR A 355 -13.19 3.03 7.97
N ALA A 356 -14.50 2.92 7.74
CA ALA A 356 -15.50 3.81 8.30
C ALA A 356 -16.63 3.00 8.96
N ASP A 357 -17.23 3.59 9.99
CA ASP A 357 -18.29 2.97 10.78
C ASP A 357 -19.62 3.66 10.49
N LEU A 358 -20.66 2.88 10.17
CA LEU A 358 -22.02 3.37 9.94
C LEU A 358 -22.68 3.98 11.21
N GLY A 359 -22.12 3.73 12.39
CA GLY A 359 -22.48 4.38 13.65
C GLY A 359 -21.88 5.77 13.83
N GLN A 360 -20.99 6.21 12.95
CA GLN A 360 -20.35 7.53 12.95
C GLN A 360 -20.81 8.37 11.74
N PRO A 361 -20.51 9.68 11.70
CA PRO A 361 -20.73 10.48 10.49
C PRO A 361 -20.01 9.86 9.28
N LEU A 362 -20.72 9.72 8.16
CA LEU A 362 -20.17 9.13 6.94
C LEU A 362 -19.04 10.01 6.37
N PRO A 363 -17.95 9.43 5.84
CA PRO A 363 -16.85 10.21 5.28
C PRO A 363 -17.32 11.10 4.12
N ALA A 364 -17.09 12.42 4.24
CA ALA A 364 -17.51 13.39 3.23
C ALA A 364 -16.70 13.26 1.92
N GLU A 365 -15.41 12.98 2.03
CA GLU A 365 -14.47 12.96 0.90
C GLU A 365 -14.03 11.53 0.53
N VAL A 366 -14.65 10.99 -0.52
CA VAL A 366 -14.23 9.72 -1.14
C VAL A 366 -14.13 9.93 -2.66
N PRO A 367 -13.23 10.79 -3.15
CA PRO A 367 -13.20 11.12 -4.57
C PRO A 367 -12.50 10.02 -5.40
N PRO A 368 -12.87 9.87 -6.68
CA PRO A 368 -12.42 8.78 -7.55
C PRO A 368 -10.94 8.88 -7.97
N ASP A 369 -10.28 10.02 -7.76
CA ASP A 369 -8.85 10.19 -7.98
C ASP A 369 -7.99 9.54 -6.87
N ARG A 370 -8.58 9.31 -5.68
CA ARG A 370 -7.91 8.71 -4.53
C ARG A 370 -8.42 7.31 -4.21
N TYR A 371 -9.73 7.07 -4.40
CA TYR A 371 -10.40 5.81 -4.07
C TYR A 371 -10.79 5.01 -5.31
N ALA A 372 -10.35 3.76 -5.37
CA ALA A 372 -10.73 2.81 -6.42
C ALA A 372 -12.18 2.32 -6.27
N GLY A 373 -12.74 2.44 -5.07
CA GLY A 373 -14.11 2.08 -4.78
C GLY A 373 -14.42 2.01 -3.30
N VAL A 374 -15.64 1.61 -3.00
CA VAL A 374 -16.18 1.41 -1.65
C VAL A 374 -16.71 -0.01 -1.54
N VAL A 375 -16.39 -0.70 -0.44
CA VAL A 375 -17.10 -1.92 -0.04
C VAL A 375 -17.96 -1.60 1.17
N VAL A 376 -19.27 -1.83 1.05
CA VAL A 376 -20.23 -1.65 2.12
C VAL A 376 -20.57 -3.03 2.69
N TRP A 377 -20.15 -3.31 3.93
CA TRP A 377 -20.42 -4.57 4.61
C TRP A 377 -21.42 -4.36 5.73
N ILE A 378 -22.62 -4.94 5.60
CA ILE A 378 -23.70 -4.76 6.56
C ILE A 378 -24.18 -6.11 7.07
N ASN A 379 -24.12 -6.31 8.38
CA ASN A 379 -24.51 -7.56 9.02
C ASN A 379 -26.01 -7.65 9.29
N SER A 380 -26.68 -6.50 9.48
CA SER A 380 -28.13 -6.44 9.69
C SER A 380 -28.75 -5.17 9.11
N GLY A 381 -29.87 -5.32 8.41
CA GLY A 381 -30.58 -4.20 7.78
C GLY A 381 -32.06 -4.12 8.18
N PRO A 382 -32.72 -2.97 7.89
CA PRO A 382 -32.13 -1.70 7.46
C PRO A 382 -31.27 -1.04 8.55
N VAL A 383 -30.28 -0.24 8.14
CA VAL A 383 -29.44 0.51 9.09
C VAL A 383 -30.23 1.61 9.79
N ARG A 384 -29.76 2.09 10.95
CA ARG A 384 -30.44 3.19 11.68
C ARG A 384 -30.48 4.50 10.88
N GLN A 385 -29.45 4.78 10.07
CA GLN A 385 -29.26 6.04 9.36
C GLN A 385 -29.61 5.93 7.86
N VAL A 386 -30.78 5.36 7.52
CA VAL A 386 -31.18 5.08 6.12
C VAL A 386 -31.05 6.31 5.21
N ALA A 387 -31.52 7.48 5.65
CA ALA A 387 -31.49 8.71 4.84
C ALA A 387 -30.07 9.18 4.55
N ALA A 388 -29.19 9.15 5.55
CA ALA A 388 -27.79 9.53 5.40
C ALA A 388 -27.06 8.58 4.44
N LEU A 389 -27.24 7.26 4.62
CA LEU A 389 -26.64 6.26 3.74
C LEU A 389 -27.16 6.37 2.30
N SER A 390 -28.47 6.56 2.12
CA SER A 390 -29.10 6.73 0.80
C SER A 390 -28.54 7.94 0.05
N SER A 391 -28.44 9.08 0.74
CA SER A 391 -27.88 10.31 0.16
C SER A 391 -26.40 10.12 -0.20
N TRP A 392 -25.63 9.51 0.70
CA TRP A 392 -24.21 9.27 0.50
C TRP A 392 -23.94 8.30 -0.66
N VAL A 393 -24.65 7.18 -0.73
CA VAL A 393 -24.53 6.20 -1.83
C VAL A 393 -24.85 6.86 -3.17
N ARG A 394 -25.95 7.60 -3.26
CA ARG A 394 -26.33 8.33 -4.48
C ARG A 394 -25.24 9.30 -4.91
N GLN A 395 -24.69 10.07 -3.97
CA GLN A 395 -23.62 11.03 -4.26
C GLN A 395 -22.35 10.33 -4.74
N ARG A 396 -21.92 9.25 -4.08
CA ARG A 396 -20.72 8.49 -4.49
C ARG A 396 -20.85 7.87 -5.88
N ILE A 397 -22.00 7.31 -6.21
CA ILE A 397 -22.27 6.79 -7.56
C ILE A 397 -22.24 7.93 -8.59
N HIS A 398 -22.86 9.08 -8.29
CA HIS A 398 -22.80 10.26 -9.14
C HIS A 398 -21.36 10.78 -9.33
N ASP A 399 -20.54 10.75 -8.29
CA ASP A 399 -19.11 11.12 -8.32
C ASP A 399 -18.24 10.10 -9.08
N GLY A 400 -18.81 9.00 -9.59
CA GLY A 400 -18.11 7.97 -10.35
C GLY A 400 -17.43 6.89 -9.51
N VAL A 401 -17.70 6.84 -8.20
CA VAL A 401 -17.14 5.84 -7.28
C VAL A 401 -17.95 4.55 -7.36
N ARG A 402 -17.26 3.42 -7.62
CA ARG A 402 -17.89 2.10 -7.63
C ARG A 402 -18.17 1.59 -6.22
N ILE A 403 -19.32 0.95 -6.02
CA ILE A 403 -19.74 0.43 -4.71
C ILE A 403 -20.04 -1.07 -4.80
N ALA A 404 -19.42 -1.85 -3.92
CA ALA A 404 -19.72 -3.26 -3.71
C ALA A 404 -20.47 -3.46 -2.39
N PHE A 405 -21.74 -3.87 -2.43
CA PHE A 405 -22.49 -4.25 -1.23
C PHE A 405 -22.28 -5.73 -0.90
N MET A 406 -22.00 -6.03 0.35
CA MET A 406 -21.80 -7.38 0.82
C MET A 406 -22.67 -7.66 2.05
N ASN A 407 -23.28 -8.85 2.02
CA ASN A 407 -24.21 -9.38 3.00
C ASN A 407 -25.60 -8.70 2.98
N GLU A 408 -25.70 -7.38 3.15
CA GLU A 408 -26.97 -6.64 3.03
C GLU A 408 -26.76 -5.31 2.30
N LEU A 409 -27.81 -4.79 1.67
CA LEU A 409 -27.78 -3.43 1.08
C LEU A 409 -27.87 -2.34 2.16
N GLY A 410 -28.39 -2.67 3.35
CA GLY A 410 -28.63 -1.72 4.44
C GLY A 410 -29.81 -0.75 4.21
N LEU A 411 -30.44 -0.82 3.04
CA LEU A 411 -31.54 0.04 2.62
C LEU A 411 -32.81 -0.81 2.40
N PRO A 412 -34.02 -0.26 2.66
CA PRO A 412 -35.27 -0.95 2.37
C PRO A 412 -35.39 -1.31 0.89
N ALA A 413 -35.77 -2.56 0.58
CA ALA A 413 -35.99 -3.03 -0.79
C ALA A 413 -37.35 -2.53 -1.34
N ASP A 414 -37.43 -1.24 -1.66
CA ASP A 414 -38.60 -0.58 -2.20
C ASP A 414 -38.31 0.12 -3.55
N GLY A 415 -39.32 0.80 -4.11
CA GLY A 415 -39.19 1.53 -5.38
C GLY A 415 -38.09 2.60 -5.35
N SER A 416 -37.90 3.29 -4.22
CA SER A 416 -36.90 4.35 -4.09
C SER A 416 -35.48 3.79 -4.22
N LEU A 417 -35.21 2.63 -3.60
CA LEU A 417 -33.95 1.93 -3.75
C LEU A 417 -33.73 1.45 -5.18
N THR A 418 -34.74 0.81 -5.78
CA THR A 418 -34.62 0.25 -7.13
C THR A 418 -34.42 1.33 -8.17
N ASP A 419 -35.09 2.48 -8.04
CA ASP A 419 -34.89 3.63 -8.92
C ASP A 419 -33.50 4.24 -8.75
N MET A 420 -33.02 4.38 -7.51
CA MET A 420 -31.66 4.88 -7.22
C MET A 420 -30.56 4.00 -7.83
N LEU A 421 -30.73 2.68 -7.79
CA LEU A 421 -29.72 1.70 -8.20
C LEU A 421 -30.01 1.07 -9.58
N GLY A 422 -31.04 1.50 -10.31
CA GLY A 422 -31.43 0.88 -11.58
C GLY A 422 -31.73 -0.63 -11.46
N LEU A 423 -32.30 -1.05 -10.34
CA LEU A 423 -32.75 -2.43 -10.09
C LEU A 423 -34.25 -2.56 -10.40
N GLN A 424 -34.78 -3.78 -10.37
CA GLN A 424 -36.20 -4.06 -10.59
C GLN A 424 -36.82 -4.66 -9.33
N LEU A 425 -37.95 -4.09 -8.88
CA LEU A 425 -38.72 -4.66 -7.78
C LEU A 425 -39.55 -5.86 -8.26
N VAL A 426 -39.43 -6.99 -7.57
CA VAL A 426 -40.19 -8.21 -7.84
C VAL A 426 -41.42 -8.25 -6.94
N ARG A 427 -42.60 -8.50 -7.53
CA ARG A 427 -43.82 -8.67 -6.75
C ARG A 427 -43.85 -10.03 -6.07
N GLY A 428 -44.27 -10.06 -4.81
CA GLY A 428 -44.43 -11.28 -4.03
C GLY A 428 -43.28 -11.51 -3.04
N HIS A 429 -43.23 -12.72 -2.48
CA HIS A 429 -42.22 -13.16 -1.53
C HIS A 429 -42.01 -14.67 -1.66
N ALA A 430 -40.90 -15.19 -1.14
CA ALA A 430 -40.62 -16.62 -1.17
C ALA A 430 -41.58 -17.40 -0.24
N THR A 431 -42.47 -18.22 -0.82
CA THR A 431 -43.48 -19.00 -0.08
C THR A 431 -43.02 -20.44 0.20
N GLY A 432 -42.10 -20.99 -0.60
CA GLY A 432 -41.56 -22.34 -0.48
C GLY A 432 -40.03 -22.40 -0.45
N PRO A 433 -39.44 -23.60 -0.60
CA PRO A 433 -37.99 -23.75 -0.79
C PRO A 433 -37.49 -22.92 -1.97
N LEU A 434 -36.24 -22.48 -1.90
CA LEU A 434 -35.56 -21.79 -2.98
C LEU A 434 -34.77 -22.77 -3.84
N SER A 435 -34.83 -22.59 -5.16
CA SER A 435 -34.01 -23.31 -6.13
C SER A 435 -33.12 -22.34 -6.90
N VAL A 436 -31.91 -22.78 -7.25
CA VAL A 436 -30.99 -22.01 -8.10
C VAL A 436 -31.48 -22.08 -9.55
N VAL A 437 -31.72 -20.91 -10.14
CA VAL A 437 -32.09 -20.77 -11.56
C VAL A 437 -30.83 -20.65 -12.42
N SER A 438 -29.91 -19.79 -12.00
CA SER A 438 -28.60 -19.61 -12.64
C SER A 438 -27.57 -19.18 -11.62
N GLN A 439 -26.31 -19.58 -11.83
CA GLN A 439 -25.16 -19.14 -11.05
C GLN A 439 -23.95 -18.91 -11.96
N ASP A 440 -23.21 -17.84 -11.70
CA ASP A 440 -21.92 -17.54 -12.32
C ASP A 440 -20.83 -18.45 -11.72
N ARG A 441 -19.77 -18.72 -12.48
CA ARG A 441 -18.64 -19.58 -12.07
C ARG A 441 -17.92 -19.12 -10.79
N ILE A 442 -18.07 -17.85 -10.39
CA ILE A 442 -17.46 -17.33 -9.16
C ILE A 442 -18.31 -17.61 -7.93
N VAL A 443 -19.52 -18.15 -8.07
CA VAL A 443 -20.41 -18.57 -6.97
C VAL A 443 -20.25 -20.07 -6.76
N GLY A 444 -20.22 -20.50 -5.50
CA GLY A 444 -19.93 -21.89 -5.12
C GLY A 444 -18.43 -22.15 -4.86
N PHE A 445 -17.66 -21.14 -4.47
CA PHE A 445 -16.19 -21.19 -4.44
C PHE A 445 -15.63 -22.22 -3.43
N GLU A 446 -15.83 -22.05 -2.13
CA GLU A 446 -15.40 -23.02 -1.11
C GLU A 446 -16.55 -23.92 -0.64
N MET A 447 -17.78 -23.49 -0.90
CA MET A 447 -18.98 -24.29 -0.68
C MET A 447 -20.10 -23.85 -1.61
N ALA A 448 -20.98 -24.79 -1.96
CA ALA A 448 -22.19 -24.49 -2.72
C ALA A 448 -23.10 -23.49 -1.97
N PRO A 449 -23.79 -22.57 -2.69
CA PRO A 449 -24.73 -21.66 -2.07
C PRO A 449 -25.81 -22.46 -1.33
N ARG A 450 -26.22 -21.95 -0.15
CA ARG A 450 -27.30 -22.53 0.66
C ARG A 450 -28.48 -21.58 0.67
N PRO A 451 -29.45 -21.74 -0.24
CA PRO A 451 -30.58 -20.83 -0.30
C PRO A 451 -31.40 -20.78 1.00
N ASP A 452 -31.61 -19.58 1.54
CA ASP A 452 -32.48 -19.33 2.70
C ASP A 452 -33.61 -18.38 2.29
N ARG A 453 -34.86 -18.87 2.35
CA ARG A 453 -36.04 -18.08 2.00
C ARG A 453 -36.22 -16.84 2.88
N ARG A 454 -35.67 -16.82 4.11
CA ARG A 454 -35.75 -15.67 5.03
C ARG A 454 -34.83 -14.53 4.63
N ALA A 455 -33.81 -14.81 3.82
CA ALA A 455 -32.87 -13.82 3.29
C ALA A 455 -33.24 -13.37 1.87
N ALA A 456 -34.40 -13.79 1.35
CA ALA A 456 -34.82 -13.46 0.00
C ALA A 456 -35.24 -11.98 -0.09
N GLN A 457 -34.50 -11.20 -0.88
CA GLN A 457 -34.82 -9.80 -1.17
C GLN A 457 -35.59 -9.70 -2.50
N PRO A 458 -36.67 -8.89 -2.61
CA PRO A 458 -37.52 -8.82 -3.80
C PRO A 458 -36.91 -7.95 -4.91
N ILE A 459 -35.65 -8.19 -5.28
CA ILE A 459 -34.93 -7.40 -6.28
C ILE A 459 -34.39 -8.25 -7.41
N ARG A 460 -34.38 -7.70 -8.62
CA ARG A 460 -33.68 -8.24 -9.79
C ARG A 460 -32.74 -7.21 -10.38
N VAL A 461 -31.70 -7.69 -11.02
CA VAL A 461 -30.81 -6.82 -11.79
C VAL A 461 -31.53 -6.28 -13.03
N GLY A 462 -31.32 -5.00 -13.35
CA GLY A 462 -31.81 -4.38 -14.58
C GLY A 462 -31.10 -4.89 -15.84
N ALA A 463 -31.49 -4.39 -17.02
CA ALA A 463 -30.98 -4.84 -18.31
C ALA A 463 -29.46 -4.63 -18.49
N ASP A 464 -28.91 -3.58 -17.88
CA ASP A 464 -27.48 -3.23 -17.98
C ASP A 464 -26.60 -3.93 -16.93
N GLY A 465 -27.16 -4.88 -16.18
CA GLY A 465 -26.42 -5.64 -15.18
C GLY A 465 -26.45 -7.14 -15.42
N GLN A 466 -25.53 -7.84 -14.75
CA GLN A 466 -25.34 -9.27 -14.86
C GLN A 466 -25.71 -9.95 -13.54
N SER A 467 -26.68 -10.85 -13.57
CA SER A 467 -26.97 -11.72 -12.42
C SER A 467 -25.82 -12.71 -12.22
N LEU A 468 -25.32 -12.80 -10.99
CA LEU A 468 -24.33 -13.78 -10.55
C LEU A 468 -24.98 -14.97 -9.86
N LEU A 469 -26.11 -14.76 -9.17
CA LEU A 469 -26.89 -15.82 -8.54
C LEU A 469 -28.36 -15.45 -8.60
N ARG A 470 -29.13 -16.25 -9.33
CA ARG A 470 -30.58 -16.11 -9.45
C ARG A 470 -31.29 -17.28 -8.78
N LEU A 471 -32.28 -16.96 -7.96
CA LEU A 471 -33.03 -17.92 -7.17
C LEU A 471 -34.53 -17.77 -7.45
N LYS A 472 -35.29 -18.85 -7.28
CA LYS A 472 -36.75 -18.83 -7.39
C LYS A 472 -37.47 -19.63 -6.30
N SER A 473 -38.66 -19.17 -5.93
CA SER A 473 -39.67 -19.87 -5.13
C SER A 473 -41.04 -19.68 -5.78
N GLY A 474 -41.57 -20.71 -6.45
CA GLY A 474 -42.73 -20.54 -7.33
C GLY A 474 -42.43 -19.51 -8.43
N ASP A 475 -43.30 -18.51 -8.59
CA ASP A 475 -43.14 -17.41 -9.55
C ASP A 475 -42.27 -16.25 -9.03
N PHE A 476 -41.86 -16.31 -7.75
CA PHE A 476 -40.99 -15.31 -7.16
C PHE A 476 -39.53 -15.61 -7.50
N GLU A 477 -39.01 -14.92 -8.52
CA GLU A 477 -37.62 -15.03 -8.99
C GLU A 477 -36.86 -13.73 -8.70
N PHE A 478 -35.69 -13.84 -8.04
CA PHE A 478 -34.88 -12.69 -7.63
C PHE A 478 -33.38 -12.96 -7.80
N ASP A 479 -32.60 -11.88 -7.86
CA ASP A 479 -31.15 -11.94 -7.98
C ASP A 479 -30.51 -11.69 -6.61
N ALA A 480 -29.81 -12.69 -6.08
CA ALA A 480 -29.13 -12.63 -4.78
C ALA A 480 -27.70 -12.08 -4.87
N ALA A 481 -27.13 -12.06 -6.07
CA ALA A 481 -25.85 -11.41 -6.35
C ALA A 481 -25.83 -10.92 -7.80
N ALA A 482 -25.24 -9.75 -8.05
CA ALA A 482 -25.13 -9.18 -9.38
C ALA A 482 -23.96 -8.19 -9.52
N ILE A 483 -23.56 -7.95 -10.78
CA ILE A 483 -22.70 -6.83 -11.20
C ILE A 483 -23.56 -5.83 -11.96
N THR A 484 -23.37 -4.54 -11.72
CA THR A 484 -24.13 -3.42 -12.30
C THR A 484 -23.18 -2.32 -12.78
N PRO A 485 -23.67 -1.32 -13.54
CA PRO A 485 -22.83 -0.20 -13.95
C PRO A 485 -22.24 0.59 -12.77
N TRP A 486 -22.95 0.73 -11.65
CA TRP A 486 -22.47 1.45 -10.45
C TRP A 486 -21.62 0.58 -9.51
N GLY A 487 -21.61 -0.74 -9.69
CA GLY A 487 -20.73 -1.65 -8.98
C GLY A 487 -21.29 -3.06 -8.87
N GLY A 488 -21.60 -3.53 -7.66
CA GLY A 488 -22.18 -4.86 -7.50
C GLY A 488 -22.70 -5.16 -6.10
N TYR A 489 -23.40 -6.27 -5.96
CA TYR A 489 -23.85 -6.75 -4.66
C TYR A 489 -23.81 -8.27 -4.56
N VAL A 490 -23.64 -8.77 -3.34
CA VAL A 490 -23.83 -10.17 -2.97
C VAL A 490 -24.47 -10.23 -1.59
N LEU A 491 -25.68 -10.79 -1.53
CA LEU A 491 -26.50 -10.81 -0.33
C LEU A 491 -26.22 -12.03 0.55
N ASN A 492 -26.63 -11.97 1.80
CA ASN A 492 -26.61 -13.06 2.76
C ASN A 492 -27.47 -14.24 2.25
N PRO A 493 -27.06 -15.50 2.41
CA PRO A 493 -25.80 -16.01 2.95
C PRO A 493 -24.78 -16.39 1.85
N TYR A 494 -24.74 -15.64 0.75
CA TYR A 494 -23.98 -15.99 -0.45
C TYR A 494 -22.62 -15.27 -0.59
N ALA A 495 -22.29 -14.39 0.36
CA ALA A 495 -20.95 -13.80 0.47
C ALA A 495 -20.00 -14.74 1.24
N VAL A 496 -20.10 -14.70 2.57
CA VAL A 496 -19.42 -15.60 3.50
C VAL A 496 -20.47 -16.34 4.32
N PHE A 497 -20.37 -17.65 4.38
CA PHE A 497 -21.25 -18.51 5.17
C PHE A 497 -20.57 -18.90 6.49
N SER A 498 -21.27 -18.73 7.61
CA SER A 498 -20.78 -19.13 8.93
C SER A 498 -21.21 -20.55 9.31
N LEU A 499 -20.23 -21.40 9.63
CA LEU A 499 -20.41 -22.77 10.12
C LEU A 499 -20.28 -22.78 11.65
N GLY A 500 -21.26 -22.18 12.33
CA GLY A 500 -21.21 -21.92 13.78
C GLY A 500 -20.86 -23.12 14.66
N THR A 501 -21.33 -24.33 14.31
CA THR A 501 -21.07 -25.56 15.09
C THR A 501 -19.59 -25.96 15.20
N ILE A 502 -18.76 -25.53 14.25
CA ILE A 502 -17.32 -25.82 14.23
C ILE A 502 -16.48 -24.53 14.20
N GLU A 503 -17.11 -23.37 14.43
CA GLU A 503 -16.48 -22.05 14.50
C GLU A 503 -15.67 -21.69 13.24
N GLN A 504 -16.11 -22.12 12.05
CA GLN A 504 -15.45 -21.83 10.78
C GLN A 504 -16.32 -20.95 9.88
N SER A 505 -15.70 -20.27 8.91
CA SER A 505 -16.40 -19.54 7.85
C SER A 505 -15.93 -20.03 6.48
N ARG A 506 -16.75 -19.82 5.45
CA ARG A 506 -16.46 -20.20 4.07
C ARG A 506 -16.92 -19.12 3.10
N TRP A 507 -16.09 -18.81 2.12
CA TRP A 507 -16.46 -18.01 0.97
C TRP A 507 -17.40 -18.81 0.06
N VAL A 508 -18.62 -18.29 -0.11
CA VAL A 508 -19.55 -18.81 -1.12
C VAL A 508 -19.25 -18.17 -2.48
N ILE A 509 -18.93 -16.88 -2.50
CA ILE A 509 -18.46 -16.16 -3.68
C ILE A 509 -16.93 -16.03 -3.66
N GLN A 510 -16.26 -16.20 -4.81
CA GLN A 510 -14.82 -16.00 -4.92
C GLN A 510 -14.49 -14.50 -4.76
N PRO A 511 -13.80 -14.10 -3.68
CA PRO A 511 -13.74 -12.69 -3.28
C PRO A 511 -12.91 -11.82 -4.23
N LEU A 512 -11.79 -12.33 -4.76
CA LEU A 512 -10.93 -11.58 -5.68
C LEU A 512 -11.66 -11.24 -6.97
N ALA A 513 -12.38 -12.21 -7.55
CA ALA A 513 -13.11 -12.05 -8.80
C ALA A 513 -14.34 -11.16 -8.62
N PHE A 514 -15.07 -11.29 -7.51
CA PHE A 514 -16.19 -10.40 -7.20
C PHE A 514 -15.71 -8.96 -7.03
N LEU A 515 -14.71 -8.71 -6.18
CA LEU A 515 -14.21 -7.35 -5.92
C LEU A 515 -13.65 -6.69 -7.18
N ARG A 516 -12.88 -7.43 -8.00
CA ARG A 516 -12.40 -6.92 -9.29
C ARG A 516 -13.53 -6.50 -10.23
N ARG A 517 -14.60 -7.32 -10.33
CA ARG A 517 -15.74 -7.03 -11.20
C ARG A 517 -16.62 -5.90 -10.65
N ALA A 518 -16.95 -5.95 -9.36
CA ALA A 518 -17.84 -4.99 -8.71
C ALA A 518 -17.22 -3.60 -8.56
N LEU A 519 -15.91 -3.50 -8.36
CA LEU A 519 -15.21 -2.21 -8.29
C LEU A 519 -14.54 -1.80 -9.61
N ALA A 520 -14.68 -2.61 -10.67
CA ALA A 520 -14.03 -2.41 -11.97
C ALA A 520 -12.50 -2.19 -11.85
N LEU A 521 -11.84 -2.99 -11.02
CA LEU A 521 -10.41 -2.86 -10.73
C LEU A 521 -9.58 -3.27 -11.97
N PRO A 522 -8.68 -2.41 -12.48
CA PRO A 522 -7.87 -2.70 -13.66
C PRO A 522 -6.76 -3.71 -13.36
N ASP A 523 -6.20 -4.30 -14.42
CA ASP A 523 -4.89 -4.94 -14.31
C ASP A 523 -3.80 -3.89 -14.11
N MET A 524 -2.97 -4.11 -13.08
CA MET A 524 -1.85 -3.25 -12.72
C MET A 524 -0.70 -4.07 -12.13
N PRO A 525 0.54 -3.56 -12.10
CA PRO A 525 1.58 -4.09 -11.23
C PRO A 525 1.08 -4.02 -9.78
N ILE A 526 1.16 -5.12 -9.04
CA ILE A 526 0.66 -5.23 -7.67
C ILE A 526 1.86 -5.24 -6.73
N PRO A 527 2.02 -4.28 -5.80
CA PRO A 527 3.14 -4.33 -4.87
C PRO A 527 3.04 -5.58 -3.99
N ASP A 528 4.11 -6.37 -3.90
CA ASP A 528 4.07 -7.71 -3.31
C ASP A 528 5.00 -7.85 -2.10
N VAL A 529 4.42 -7.99 -0.92
CA VAL A 529 5.17 -8.13 0.36
C VAL A 529 5.55 -9.58 0.69
N THR A 530 5.40 -10.51 -0.26
CA THR A 530 5.62 -11.95 -0.03
C THR A 530 6.94 -12.43 -0.59
N SER A 531 7.51 -11.69 -1.54
CA SER A 531 8.70 -12.08 -2.30
C SER A 531 9.61 -10.89 -2.55
N GLU A 532 10.88 -11.17 -2.83
CA GLU A 532 11.80 -10.21 -3.43
C GLU A 532 12.86 -10.97 -4.25
N ASN A 533 13.21 -10.41 -5.41
CA ASN A 533 14.16 -10.97 -6.35
C ASN A 533 13.87 -12.45 -6.65
N GLY A 534 12.59 -12.79 -6.84
CA GLY A 534 12.14 -14.13 -7.25
C GLY A 534 12.10 -15.16 -6.11
N ARG A 535 12.47 -14.78 -4.88
CA ARG A 535 12.43 -15.67 -3.71
C ARG A 535 11.36 -15.25 -2.71
N ARG A 536 10.76 -16.24 -2.05
CA ARG A 536 9.77 -15.97 -0.99
C ARG A 536 10.50 -15.39 0.22
N LEU A 537 9.99 -14.30 0.78
CA LEU A 537 10.56 -13.75 2.01
C LEU A 537 10.37 -14.74 3.17
N MET A 538 11.38 -14.83 4.03
CA MET A 538 11.34 -15.62 5.25
C MET A 538 11.74 -14.76 6.42
N LEU A 539 10.94 -14.78 7.49
CA LEU A 539 11.22 -14.06 8.73
C LEU A 539 10.96 -14.95 9.93
N VAL A 540 11.70 -14.68 11.01
CA VAL A 540 11.55 -15.34 12.29
C VAL A 540 11.36 -14.27 13.36
N HIS A 541 10.30 -14.39 14.16
CA HIS A 541 10.17 -13.59 15.36
C HIS A 541 9.71 -14.43 16.55
N VAL A 542 10.27 -14.13 17.72
CA VAL A 542 10.01 -14.89 18.95
C VAL A 542 9.57 -13.96 20.06
N ASP A 543 8.35 -14.19 20.54
CA ASP A 543 7.77 -13.45 21.65
C ASP A 543 8.34 -13.94 22.99
N GLY A 544 8.45 -13.01 23.94
CA GLY A 544 9.14 -13.22 25.22
C GLY A 544 8.47 -14.23 26.18
N ASP A 545 7.29 -14.76 25.85
CA ASP A 545 6.48 -15.56 26.77
C ASP A 545 7.19 -16.81 27.26
N GLY A 546 7.26 -16.93 28.60
CA GLY A 546 7.78 -18.11 29.25
C GLY A 546 9.30 -18.22 29.17
N PHE A 547 10.02 -17.09 29.04
CA PHE A 547 11.48 -17.05 29.07
C PHE A 547 12.05 -17.64 30.37
N ALA A 548 11.36 -17.43 31.49
CA ALA A 548 11.71 -17.98 32.80
C ALA A 548 11.22 -19.43 33.01
N SER A 549 10.56 -20.05 32.03
CA SER A 549 10.05 -21.42 32.16
C SER A 549 11.19 -22.45 32.14
N ARG A 550 11.05 -23.50 32.94
CA ARG A 550 12.03 -24.59 33.01
C ARG A 550 11.88 -25.59 31.87
N ALA A 551 12.98 -26.12 31.38
CA ALA A 551 12.95 -27.27 30.49
C ALA A 551 12.46 -28.51 31.24
N GLU A 552 11.59 -29.30 30.60
CA GLU A 552 11.04 -30.55 31.14
C GLU A 552 11.86 -31.78 30.70
N PHE A 553 13.11 -31.58 30.29
CA PHE A 553 14.04 -32.61 29.85
C PHE A 553 15.49 -32.25 30.23
N PRO A 554 16.43 -33.22 30.28
CA PRO A 554 17.81 -32.96 30.67
C PRO A 554 18.52 -31.96 29.75
N GLY A 555 19.37 -31.09 30.32
CA GLY A 555 20.12 -30.08 29.58
C GLY A 555 20.03 -28.71 30.24
N PRO A 556 19.97 -27.62 29.45
CA PRO A 556 19.79 -26.26 29.96
C PRO A 556 18.56 -26.11 30.83
N GLU A 557 18.65 -25.27 31.86
CA GLU A 557 17.60 -25.14 32.88
C GLU A 557 16.37 -24.39 32.37
N TYR A 558 16.57 -23.34 31.56
CA TYR A 558 15.52 -22.41 31.11
C TYR A 558 15.28 -22.51 29.61
N SER A 559 14.02 -22.28 29.22
CA SER A 559 13.54 -22.36 27.83
C SER A 559 14.31 -21.46 26.87
N GLY A 560 14.63 -20.22 27.28
CA GLY A 560 15.42 -19.30 26.47
C GLY A 560 16.85 -19.79 26.21
N GLU A 561 17.46 -20.49 27.17
CA GLU A 561 18.79 -21.08 27.01
C GLU A 561 18.75 -22.33 26.11
N VAL A 562 17.70 -23.15 26.23
CA VAL A 562 17.44 -24.27 25.30
C VAL A 562 17.33 -23.76 23.87
N LEU A 563 16.47 -22.76 23.61
CA LEU A 563 16.26 -22.25 22.26
C LEU A 563 17.52 -21.60 21.68
N MET A 564 18.31 -20.92 22.51
CA MET A 564 19.60 -20.37 22.09
C MET A 564 20.52 -21.45 21.55
N GLN A 565 20.73 -22.53 22.31
CA GLN A 565 21.67 -23.60 21.94
C GLN A 565 21.12 -24.49 20.82
N GLU A 566 19.85 -24.86 20.88
CA GLU A 566 19.27 -25.90 20.03
C GLU A 566 18.68 -25.37 18.72
N VAL A 567 18.42 -24.05 18.63
CA VAL A 567 17.79 -23.40 17.48
C VAL A 567 18.65 -22.26 16.97
N TRP A 568 18.83 -21.19 17.74
CA TRP A 568 19.41 -19.96 17.19
C TRP A 568 20.88 -20.10 16.82
N GLU A 569 21.71 -20.72 17.67
CA GLU A 569 23.13 -21.02 17.37
C GLU A 569 23.29 -22.05 16.24
N ARG A 570 22.29 -22.92 16.06
CA ARG A 570 22.30 -23.97 15.02
C ARG A 570 21.97 -23.43 13.64
N TYR A 571 20.94 -22.60 13.50
CA TYR A 571 20.46 -22.15 12.19
C TYR A 571 21.15 -20.86 11.70
N GLY A 572 21.43 -19.92 12.61
CA GLY A 572 22.21 -18.71 12.27
C GLY A 572 21.58 -17.81 11.21
N ILE A 573 20.26 -17.58 11.26
CA ILE A 573 19.50 -16.74 10.32
C ILE A 573 18.95 -15.47 10.99
N PRO A 574 18.65 -14.41 10.23
CA PRO A 574 17.97 -13.22 10.75
C PRO A 574 16.77 -13.59 11.63
N THR A 575 16.83 -13.18 12.90
CA THR A 575 15.83 -13.53 13.90
C THR A 575 15.56 -12.33 14.80
N THR A 576 14.29 -12.01 15.01
CA THR A 576 13.89 -10.91 15.91
C THR A 576 13.39 -11.47 17.24
N LEU A 577 14.10 -11.23 18.33
CA LEU A 577 13.83 -11.80 19.65
C LEU A 577 13.39 -10.73 20.63
N SER A 578 12.43 -11.02 21.51
CA SER A 578 12.04 -10.13 22.60
C SER A 578 12.06 -10.82 23.97
N VAL A 579 11.87 -10.01 25.00
CA VAL A 579 11.63 -10.46 26.38
C VAL A 579 10.48 -9.65 26.98
N ILE A 580 9.77 -10.27 27.93
CA ILE A 580 8.87 -9.56 28.84
C ILE A 580 9.73 -9.05 29.99
N GLU A 581 9.85 -7.72 30.15
CA GLU A 581 10.69 -7.18 31.22
C GLU A 581 10.23 -7.67 32.61
N GLY A 582 8.93 -7.78 32.84
CA GLY A 582 8.35 -8.26 34.10
C GLY A 582 8.69 -9.72 34.44
N GLU A 583 9.14 -10.54 33.50
CA GLU A 583 9.62 -11.90 33.79
C GLU A 583 11.14 -11.93 34.08
N VAL A 584 11.90 -11.04 33.45
CA VAL A 584 13.37 -11.07 33.47
C VAL A 584 13.96 -10.12 34.52
N GLY A 585 13.39 -8.92 34.62
CA GLY A 585 13.95 -7.80 35.37
C GLY A 585 13.72 -7.84 36.87
N PRO A 586 14.53 -7.09 37.64
CA PRO A 586 14.52 -7.13 39.10
C PRO A 586 13.26 -6.51 39.74
N SER A 587 12.50 -5.71 39.00
CA SER A 587 11.20 -5.19 39.45
C SER A 587 10.02 -6.09 39.05
N GLY A 588 10.30 -7.26 38.46
CA GLY A 588 9.32 -8.19 37.93
C GLY A 588 8.89 -9.28 38.93
N LEU A 589 8.36 -10.37 38.39
CA LEU A 589 7.83 -11.53 39.14
C LEU A 589 8.93 -12.35 39.84
N TYR A 590 10.14 -12.41 39.26
CA TYR A 590 11.19 -13.33 39.67
C TYR A 590 12.52 -12.65 39.99
N PRO A 591 12.57 -11.68 40.94
CA PRO A 591 13.79 -10.91 41.23
C PRO A 591 14.99 -11.78 41.65
N LYS A 592 14.73 -12.95 42.26
CA LYS A 592 15.79 -13.91 42.62
C LYS A 592 16.41 -14.61 41.41
N LEU A 593 15.68 -14.73 40.30
CA LEU A 593 16.16 -15.35 39.07
C LEU A 593 16.80 -14.34 38.11
N THR A 594 16.55 -13.04 38.29
CA THR A 594 17.06 -11.95 37.44
C THR A 594 18.55 -12.07 37.09
N PRO A 595 19.50 -12.32 38.03
CA PRO A 595 20.91 -12.43 37.65
C PRO A 595 21.17 -13.52 36.60
N ARG A 596 20.43 -14.63 36.66
CA ARG A 596 20.53 -15.75 35.71
C ARG A 596 19.81 -15.42 34.40
N LEU A 597 18.58 -14.91 34.47
CA LEU A 597 17.77 -14.63 33.28
C LEU A 597 18.35 -13.49 32.44
N GLU A 598 18.81 -12.39 33.07
CA GLU A 598 19.48 -11.31 32.33
C GLU A 598 20.79 -11.77 31.68
N ALA A 599 21.53 -12.69 32.33
CA ALA A 599 22.75 -13.24 31.74
C ALA A 599 22.46 -14.07 30.49
N ILE A 600 21.36 -14.84 30.47
CA ILE A 600 20.90 -15.55 29.27
C ILE A 600 20.45 -14.55 28.21
N ALA A 601 19.63 -13.56 28.57
CA ALA A 601 19.12 -12.56 27.64
C ALA A 601 20.24 -11.73 26.98
N ARG A 602 21.29 -11.35 27.73
CA ARG A 602 22.47 -10.67 27.16
C ARG A 602 23.19 -11.54 26.13
N LYS A 603 23.38 -12.84 26.39
CA LYS A 603 23.99 -13.77 25.43
C LYS A 603 23.14 -13.92 24.17
N MET A 604 21.83 -14.08 24.36
CA MET A 604 20.85 -14.16 23.27
C MET A 604 20.89 -12.91 22.37
N PHE A 605 20.86 -11.71 22.95
CA PHE A 605 20.91 -10.46 22.18
C PHE A 605 22.28 -10.15 21.57
N ALA A 606 23.36 -10.72 22.10
CA ALA A 606 24.71 -10.59 21.56
C ALA A 606 24.92 -11.39 20.26
N LEU A 607 24.07 -12.39 19.95
CA LEU A 607 24.18 -13.16 18.70
C LEU A 607 24.12 -12.22 17.46
N PRO A 608 25.05 -12.31 16.49
CA PRO A 608 25.24 -11.27 15.48
C PRO A 608 24.05 -11.09 14.52
N TYR A 609 23.26 -12.15 14.31
CA TYR A 609 22.06 -12.16 13.47
C TYR A 609 20.74 -11.93 14.24
N VAL A 610 20.81 -11.60 15.54
CA VAL A 610 19.61 -11.30 16.35
C VAL A 610 19.31 -9.81 16.36
N GLU A 611 18.08 -9.44 15.99
CA GLU A 611 17.45 -8.13 16.19
C GLU A 611 16.63 -8.11 17.49
N LEU A 612 16.61 -6.97 18.18
CA LEU A 612 15.98 -6.83 19.49
C LEU A 612 14.55 -6.27 19.36
N GLY A 613 13.61 -6.95 20.01
CA GLY A 613 12.24 -6.49 20.25
C GLY A 613 11.94 -6.34 21.74
N THR A 614 10.84 -5.65 22.05
CA THR A 614 10.21 -5.69 23.39
C THR A 614 8.89 -6.45 23.31
N HIS A 615 8.59 -7.25 24.35
CA HIS A 615 7.27 -7.85 24.55
C HIS A 615 6.54 -7.22 25.75
N THR A 616 6.78 -5.91 25.90
CA THR A 616 6.26 -5.03 26.94
C THR A 616 6.76 -5.33 28.35
N TYR A 617 6.23 -4.61 29.34
CA TYR A 617 6.63 -4.76 30.74
C TYR A 617 5.84 -5.86 31.44
N SER A 618 4.51 -5.73 31.50
CA SER A 618 3.65 -6.65 32.26
C SER A 618 2.93 -7.69 31.40
N HIS A 619 3.13 -7.68 30.08
CA HIS A 619 2.41 -8.55 29.15
C HIS A 619 0.87 -8.43 29.26
N PRO A 620 0.27 -7.34 28.73
CA PRO A 620 -1.19 -7.25 28.68
C PRO A 620 -1.80 -8.41 27.88
N PHE A 621 -2.61 -9.24 28.55
CA PHE A 621 -3.35 -10.33 27.92
C PHE A 621 -4.51 -9.81 27.08
N LYS A 622 -5.07 -8.64 27.43
CA LYS A 622 -6.20 -8.00 26.76
C LYS A 622 -6.01 -6.51 26.62
N TRP A 623 -5.58 -6.08 25.46
CA TRP A 623 -5.32 -4.67 25.18
C TRP A 623 -6.58 -3.81 25.16
N GLY A 624 -7.74 -4.38 24.80
CA GLY A 624 -9.03 -3.67 24.92
C GLY A 624 -9.37 -3.23 26.35
N ARG A 625 -8.68 -3.73 27.39
CA ARG A 625 -8.84 -3.28 28.78
C ARG A 625 -7.89 -2.16 29.20
N THR A 626 -7.00 -1.72 28.31
CA THR A 626 -6.03 -0.65 28.60
C THR A 626 -6.55 0.75 28.22
N VAL A 627 -7.78 0.85 27.71
CA VAL A 627 -8.44 2.11 27.36
C VAL A 627 -9.18 2.72 28.57
N PRO A 628 -9.31 4.06 28.66
CA PRO A 628 -10.08 4.71 29.71
C PRO A 628 -11.53 4.20 29.77
N GLY A 629 -12.04 3.95 30.98
CA GLY A 629 -13.43 3.49 31.20
C GLY A 629 -13.63 1.97 31.09
N ALA A 630 -12.59 1.19 30.78
CA ALA A 630 -12.65 -0.27 30.88
C ALA A 630 -12.88 -0.72 32.34
N PRO A 631 -13.58 -1.86 32.59
CA PRO A 631 -13.83 -2.35 33.94
C PRO A 631 -12.56 -2.43 34.77
N ALA A 632 -12.65 -2.02 36.05
CA ALA A 632 -11.50 -1.90 36.95
C ALA A 632 -10.62 -3.15 36.97
N GLN A 633 -9.31 -2.91 37.19
CA GLN A 633 -8.25 -3.91 37.39
C GLN A 633 -8.56 -4.81 38.60
N ALA A 634 -9.46 -5.78 38.45
CA ALA A 634 -9.87 -6.67 39.52
C ALA A 634 -9.50 -8.12 39.18
N GLY A 635 -8.43 -8.60 39.83
CA GLY A 635 -8.19 -10.03 40.02
C GLY A 635 -6.78 -10.49 39.61
N GLY A 636 -6.17 -11.29 40.47
CA GLY A 636 -5.09 -12.22 40.11
C GLY A 636 -5.69 -13.59 39.74
N GLY A 637 -4.95 -14.38 38.97
CA GLY A 637 -5.42 -15.65 38.39
C GLY A 637 -6.00 -15.48 36.97
N ASP A 638 -6.87 -16.39 36.52
CA ASP A 638 -7.43 -16.45 35.16
C ASP A 638 -8.28 -15.22 34.73
N SER A 639 -8.52 -14.27 35.65
CA SER A 639 -9.22 -13.00 35.38
C SER A 639 -8.29 -11.80 35.18
N ALA A 640 -6.98 -11.98 35.42
CA ALA A 640 -5.97 -10.93 35.31
C ALA A 640 -5.89 -10.37 33.88
N PHE A 641 -5.67 -9.05 33.75
CA PHE A 641 -5.53 -8.40 32.45
C PHE A 641 -4.07 -8.36 31.95
N ALA A 642 -3.11 -8.60 32.85
CA ALA A 642 -1.66 -8.67 32.61
C ALA A 642 -1.00 -9.49 33.75
N LEU A 643 0.31 -9.74 33.69
CA LEU A 643 1.06 -10.35 34.79
C LEU A 643 0.89 -9.54 36.09
N THR A 644 0.62 -10.23 37.20
CA THR A 644 0.41 -9.59 38.51
C THR A 644 1.76 -9.23 39.15
N ILE A 645 2.37 -8.14 38.68
CA ILE A 645 3.67 -7.66 39.15
C ILE A 645 3.52 -6.88 40.46
N PRO A 646 4.22 -7.26 41.56
CA PRO A 646 4.12 -6.57 42.84
C PRO A 646 4.41 -5.06 42.75
N GLY A 647 3.49 -4.24 43.26
CA GLY A 647 3.65 -2.78 43.33
C GLY A 647 3.50 -2.04 41.99
N TYR A 648 3.25 -2.74 40.88
CA TYR A 648 3.06 -2.11 39.58
C TYR A 648 1.63 -1.61 39.38
N LYS A 649 1.50 -0.39 38.86
CA LYS A 649 0.25 0.16 38.32
C LYS A 649 0.42 0.35 36.82
N PHE A 650 -0.53 -0.18 36.05
CA PHE A 650 -0.47 -0.14 34.59
C PHE A 650 -0.22 1.27 34.03
N SER A 651 0.67 1.37 33.05
CA SER A 651 0.99 2.59 32.30
C SER A 651 1.47 2.21 30.90
N LEU A 652 0.84 2.76 29.86
CA LEU A 652 1.28 2.55 28.47
C LEU A 652 2.72 3.02 28.25
N GLU A 653 3.13 4.11 28.89
CA GLU A 653 4.52 4.56 28.85
C GLU A 653 5.45 3.49 29.40
N ARG A 654 5.07 2.89 30.54
CA ARG A 654 5.93 1.90 31.20
C ARG A 654 6.01 0.61 30.39
N GLU A 655 4.89 0.20 29.81
CA GLU A 655 4.78 -0.97 28.94
C GLU A 655 5.65 -0.82 27.68
N ILE A 656 5.64 0.34 27.03
CA ILE A 656 6.30 0.55 25.74
C ILE A 656 7.65 1.23 25.94
N GLY A 657 7.66 2.54 26.25
CA GLY A 657 8.88 3.32 26.39
C GLY A 657 9.79 2.82 27.52
N GLY A 658 9.21 2.45 28.66
CA GLY A 658 9.95 1.94 29.81
C GLY A 658 10.67 0.61 29.52
N SER A 659 9.97 -0.34 28.92
CA SER A 659 10.55 -1.65 28.57
C SER A 659 11.65 -1.55 27.51
N ILE A 660 11.47 -0.68 26.51
CA ILE A 660 12.50 -0.35 25.53
C ILE A 660 13.77 0.16 26.22
N ARG A 661 13.62 1.11 27.16
CA ARG A 661 14.77 1.68 27.89
C ARG A 661 15.46 0.64 28.76
N TYR A 662 14.71 -0.23 29.45
CA TYR A 662 15.30 -1.31 30.25
C TYR A 662 16.14 -2.26 29.40
N ILE A 663 15.60 -2.74 28.28
CA ILE A 663 16.31 -3.66 27.39
C ILE A 663 17.59 -3.00 26.85
N ASN A 664 17.47 -1.76 26.33
CA ASN A 664 18.61 -1.02 25.79
C ASN A 664 19.71 -0.77 26.84
N ALA A 665 19.33 -0.49 28.08
CA ALA A 665 20.29 -0.13 29.13
C ALA A 665 20.95 -1.35 29.81
N ARG A 666 20.28 -2.51 29.86
CA ARG A 666 20.73 -3.64 30.70
C ARG A 666 20.98 -4.95 29.96
N LEU A 667 20.32 -5.15 28.82
CA LEU A 667 20.32 -6.42 28.09
C LEU A 667 20.97 -6.31 26.70
N ALA A 668 20.83 -5.18 26.03
CA ALA A 668 21.41 -4.96 24.71
C ALA A 668 22.93 -4.82 24.78
N PRO A 669 23.69 -5.36 23.80
CA PRO A 669 25.08 -4.97 23.61
C PRO A 669 25.16 -3.51 23.09
N PRO A 670 26.31 -2.83 23.23
CA PRO A 670 26.44 -1.38 22.96
C PRO A 670 26.06 -0.94 21.54
N ASP A 671 26.18 -1.82 20.55
CA ASP A 671 25.92 -1.59 19.14
C ASP A 671 24.46 -1.90 18.72
N LYS A 672 23.64 -2.42 19.64
CA LYS A 672 22.26 -2.80 19.35
C LYS A 672 21.27 -2.06 20.24
N ARG A 673 20.05 -1.93 19.73
CA ARG A 673 18.91 -1.36 20.44
C ARG A 673 17.63 -2.04 19.99
N VAL A 674 16.58 -1.95 20.81
CA VAL A 674 15.23 -2.39 20.43
C VAL A 674 14.78 -1.66 19.17
N ARG A 675 14.25 -2.43 18.22
CA ARG A 675 13.77 -1.96 16.91
C ARG A 675 12.28 -2.15 16.70
N ILE A 676 11.63 -3.00 17.51
CA ILE A 676 10.23 -3.39 17.31
C ILE A 676 9.52 -3.69 18.63
N VAL A 677 8.22 -3.38 18.71
CA VAL A 677 7.30 -3.90 19.71
C VAL A 677 6.60 -5.13 19.13
N GLN A 678 6.71 -6.26 19.81
CA GLN A 678 5.92 -7.46 19.54
C GLN A 678 4.72 -7.42 20.49
N TRP A 679 3.49 -7.28 19.96
CA TRP A 679 2.31 -7.13 20.80
C TRP A 679 1.98 -8.41 21.56
N SER A 680 1.76 -8.29 22.86
CA SER A 680 1.42 -9.38 23.77
C SER A 680 -0.07 -9.71 23.79
N GLY A 681 -0.41 -10.87 24.36
CA GLY A 681 -1.79 -11.26 24.64
C GLY A 681 -2.64 -11.43 23.38
N ASP A 682 -3.83 -10.81 23.38
CA ASP A 682 -4.74 -10.83 22.24
C ASP A 682 -4.23 -10.06 21.01
N CYS A 683 -3.09 -9.37 21.11
CA CYS A 683 -2.45 -8.60 20.05
C CYS A 683 -3.36 -7.52 19.44
N ARG A 684 -4.26 -6.93 20.24
CA ARG A 684 -5.20 -5.87 19.81
C ARG A 684 -4.91 -4.53 20.50
N PRO A 685 -3.69 -3.98 20.37
CA PRO A 685 -3.32 -2.71 20.99
C PRO A 685 -4.31 -1.59 20.59
N PRO A 686 -4.69 -0.68 21.50
CA PRO A 686 -5.47 0.49 21.11
C PRO A 686 -4.63 1.45 20.25
N GLU A 687 -5.30 2.34 19.51
CA GLU A 687 -4.68 3.36 18.64
C GLU A 687 -3.49 4.08 19.30
N LEU A 688 -3.66 4.55 20.54
CA LEU A 688 -2.63 5.28 21.28
C LEU A 688 -1.37 4.42 21.51
N ALA A 689 -1.51 3.13 21.81
CA ALA A 689 -0.37 2.26 22.04
C ALA A 689 0.45 2.07 20.75
N VAL A 690 -0.23 1.85 19.62
CA VAL A 690 0.43 1.73 18.31
C VAL A 690 1.16 3.02 17.94
N ARG A 691 0.54 4.18 18.16
CA ARG A 691 1.17 5.49 17.93
C ARG A 691 2.42 5.67 18.80
N MET A 692 2.36 5.30 20.08
CA MET A 692 3.52 5.38 20.98
C MET A 692 4.71 4.52 20.53
N ALA A 693 4.48 3.38 19.87
CA ALA A 693 5.56 2.58 19.28
C ALA A 693 6.24 3.35 18.14
N TRP A 694 5.45 3.93 17.23
CA TRP A 694 5.98 4.76 16.13
C TRP A 694 6.71 6.01 16.61
N ASP A 695 6.15 6.71 17.60
CA ASP A 695 6.76 7.90 18.22
C ASP A 695 8.09 7.55 18.93
N ALA A 696 8.22 6.33 19.45
CA ALA A 696 9.47 5.82 20.02
C ALA A 696 10.51 5.41 18.94
N GLY A 697 10.19 5.52 17.65
CA GLY A 697 11.07 5.17 16.54
C GLY A 697 11.26 3.67 16.33
N VAL A 698 10.33 2.85 16.83
CA VAL A 698 10.35 1.39 16.67
C VAL A 698 9.15 0.91 15.86
N GLY A 699 9.32 -0.18 15.11
CA GLY A 699 8.22 -0.85 14.42
C GLY A 699 7.25 -1.51 15.40
N ASN A 700 6.17 -2.08 14.88
CA ASN A 700 5.30 -2.96 15.67
C ASN A 700 4.78 -4.14 14.82
N ILE A 701 4.63 -5.31 15.44
CA ILE A 701 4.14 -6.54 14.80
C ILE A 701 3.34 -7.40 15.80
N ASN A 702 2.66 -8.43 15.29
CA ASN A 702 1.74 -9.37 15.93
C ASN A 702 0.28 -9.00 15.72
N GLY A 703 -0.60 -9.96 15.99
CA GLY A 703 -1.97 -9.97 15.50
C GLY A 703 -2.07 -10.55 14.10
N GLY A 704 -3.29 -10.60 13.57
CA GLY A 704 -3.61 -11.30 12.34
C GLY A 704 -3.62 -12.83 12.53
N ASP A 705 -4.73 -13.47 12.21
CA ASP A 705 -4.96 -14.90 12.50
C ASP A 705 -4.83 -15.78 11.23
N THR A 706 -3.69 -15.73 10.53
CA THR A 706 -3.45 -16.67 9.42
C THR A 706 -3.22 -18.08 9.95
N THR A 707 -4.23 -18.95 9.84
CA THR A 707 -4.29 -20.29 10.42
C THR A 707 -4.86 -21.35 9.47
N ILE A 708 -4.94 -21.03 8.18
CA ILE A 708 -5.40 -21.95 7.14
C ILE A 708 -4.64 -23.28 7.20
N THR A 709 -5.37 -24.39 7.26
CA THR A 709 -4.80 -25.75 7.31
C THR A 709 -5.65 -26.69 6.47
N ARG A 710 -5.19 -27.93 6.23
CA ARG A 710 -5.97 -28.90 5.43
C ARG A 710 -7.31 -29.27 6.09
N SER A 711 -7.41 -29.13 7.42
CA SER A 711 -8.66 -29.33 8.18
C SER A 711 -9.55 -28.09 8.26
N SER A 712 -9.02 -26.91 7.91
CA SER A 712 -9.79 -25.66 7.76
C SER A 712 -9.32 -24.92 6.50
N PRO A 713 -9.63 -25.46 5.29
CA PRO A 713 -9.10 -24.96 4.04
C PRO A 713 -9.94 -23.79 3.50
N SER A 714 -9.89 -22.65 4.17
CA SER A 714 -10.67 -21.47 3.82
C SER A 714 -9.80 -20.22 3.77
N TRP A 715 -10.02 -19.37 2.76
CA TRP A 715 -9.39 -18.05 2.67
C TRP A 715 -9.89 -17.08 3.75
N THR A 716 -10.97 -17.43 4.48
CA THR A 716 -11.36 -16.71 5.70
C THR A 716 -10.36 -16.87 6.85
N GLU A 717 -9.43 -17.84 6.75
CA GLU A 717 -8.37 -18.11 7.74
C GLU A 717 -7.02 -17.50 7.31
N ILE A 718 -7.02 -16.51 6.41
CA ILE A 718 -5.83 -15.78 5.96
C ILE A 718 -6.03 -14.30 6.31
N ALA A 719 -5.18 -13.76 7.17
CA ALA A 719 -5.29 -12.38 7.63
C ALA A 719 -4.83 -11.36 6.58
N SER A 720 -5.18 -10.08 6.76
CA SER A 720 -4.64 -8.95 6.00
C SER A 720 -3.16 -8.68 6.32
N LEU A 721 -2.57 -7.64 5.73
CA LEU A 721 -1.21 -7.19 6.06
C LEU A 721 -1.12 -6.45 7.41
N GLY A 722 -2.24 -5.90 7.85
CA GLY A 722 -2.34 -5.07 9.04
C GLY A 722 -3.71 -4.41 9.14
N ILE A 723 -3.79 -3.42 10.02
CA ILE A 723 -5.00 -2.66 10.28
C ILE A 723 -4.66 -1.20 10.59
N ASP A 724 -5.40 -0.29 9.96
CA ASP A 724 -5.37 1.12 10.30
C ASP A 724 -6.35 1.40 11.45
N LYS A 725 -5.81 1.74 12.63
CA LYS A 725 -6.61 2.07 13.82
C LYS A 725 -6.85 3.57 13.97
N GLY A 726 -6.34 4.39 13.05
CA GLY A 726 -6.40 5.84 13.12
C GLY A 726 -5.07 6.49 12.72
N PRO A 727 -5.03 7.84 12.65
CA PRO A 727 -3.86 8.58 12.17
C PRO A 727 -2.57 8.18 12.89
N GLY A 728 -1.55 7.77 12.14
CA GLY A 728 -0.25 7.36 12.70
C GLY A 728 -0.29 6.10 13.57
N ALA A 729 -1.35 5.28 13.49
CA ALA A 729 -1.56 4.10 14.32
C ALA A 729 -1.80 2.84 13.48
N TYR A 730 -0.99 2.62 12.44
CA TYR A 730 -1.05 1.38 11.67
C TYR A 730 -0.35 0.25 12.41
N GLN A 731 -1.08 -0.84 12.65
CA GLN A 731 -0.55 -2.08 13.20
C GLN A 731 -0.23 -3.04 12.06
N VAL A 732 1.00 -3.54 12.01
CA VAL A 732 1.40 -4.59 11.05
C VAL A 732 1.10 -5.96 11.67
N PHE A 733 0.44 -6.83 10.91
CA PHE A 733 0.15 -8.19 11.37
C PHE A 733 1.29 -9.15 11.09
N ALA A 734 1.43 -10.16 11.95
CA ALA A 734 2.29 -11.29 11.67
C ALA A 734 1.74 -12.05 10.43
N PRO A 735 2.60 -12.43 9.47
CA PRO A 735 2.15 -13.19 8.31
C PRO A 735 1.46 -14.52 8.62
N ASN A 736 1.96 -15.25 9.63
CA ASN A 736 1.45 -16.56 10.08
C ASN A 736 1.37 -16.58 11.61
N GLN A 737 0.43 -17.36 12.16
CA GLN A 737 0.24 -17.49 13.60
C GLN A 737 1.32 -18.32 14.30
N ASN A 738 1.44 -18.11 15.62
CA ASN A 738 2.41 -18.79 16.48
C ASN A 738 1.97 -20.20 16.89
N GLU A 739 2.87 -20.93 17.55
CA GLU A 739 2.67 -22.30 18.01
C GLU A 739 1.51 -22.47 18.98
N ASN A 740 1.13 -21.42 19.72
CA ASN A 740 0.05 -21.47 20.69
C ASN A 740 -1.26 -21.95 20.04
N VAL A 741 -1.57 -21.42 18.85
CA VAL A 741 -2.80 -21.75 18.12
C VAL A 741 -2.79 -23.20 17.63
N TYR A 742 -1.65 -23.69 17.16
CA TYR A 742 -1.51 -25.07 16.67
C TYR A 742 -1.44 -26.13 17.78
N THR A 743 -1.24 -25.70 19.02
CA THR A 743 -1.09 -26.58 20.21
C THR A 743 -2.25 -26.44 21.20
N ASN A 744 -3.39 -25.88 20.75
CA ASN A 744 -4.59 -25.65 21.55
C ASN A 744 -4.31 -24.82 22.82
N ASP A 745 -3.81 -23.61 22.67
CA ASP A 745 -3.43 -22.74 23.79
C ASP A 745 -2.37 -23.41 24.71
N TRP A 746 -1.37 -24.07 24.12
CA TRP A 746 -0.33 -24.84 24.84
C TRP A 746 -0.86 -25.97 25.75
N THR A 747 -2.06 -26.50 25.46
CA THR A 747 -2.62 -27.68 26.16
C THR A 747 -2.31 -29.01 25.47
N GLY A 748 -1.68 -28.94 24.29
CA GLY A 748 -1.24 -30.08 23.50
C GLY A 748 -2.20 -30.41 22.34
N PRO A 749 -1.77 -31.25 21.39
CA PRO A 749 -0.48 -31.93 21.35
C PRO A 749 0.69 -30.96 21.12
N TYR A 750 1.76 -31.08 21.91
CA TYR A 750 2.90 -30.16 21.87
C TYR A 750 3.76 -30.22 20.61
N TYR A 751 3.51 -31.18 19.72
CA TYR A 751 4.09 -31.25 18.38
C TYR A 751 3.23 -30.54 17.32
N GLY A 752 2.10 -29.95 17.70
CA GLY A 752 1.11 -29.38 16.78
C GLY A 752 1.66 -28.31 15.84
N PHE A 753 2.73 -27.63 16.21
CA PHE A 753 3.35 -26.59 15.38
C PHE A 753 3.89 -27.10 14.04
N ASP A 754 4.11 -28.40 13.88
CA ASP A 754 4.39 -29.03 12.58
C ASP A 754 3.35 -28.68 11.52
N ARG A 755 2.11 -28.40 11.92
CA ARG A 755 1.01 -28.04 11.03
C ARG A 755 1.17 -26.66 10.39
N LEU A 756 2.08 -25.82 10.89
CA LEU A 756 2.47 -24.59 10.20
C LEU A 756 2.93 -24.90 8.76
N ILE A 757 3.53 -26.06 8.51
CA ILE A 757 3.92 -26.49 7.16
C ILE A 757 2.70 -26.56 6.22
N GLU A 758 1.53 -26.99 6.71
CA GLU A 758 0.28 -26.95 5.91
C GLU A 758 -0.07 -25.50 5.54
N THR A 759 -0.05 -24.59 6.51
CA THR A 759 -0.31 -23.16 6.31
C THR A 759 0.65 -22.55 5.28
N LEU A 760 1.95 -22.87 5.39
CA LEU A 760 2.98 -22.35 4.47
C LEU A 760 2.77 -22.83 3.03
N GLN A 761 2.29 -24.06 2.84
CA GLN A 761 1.98 -24.63 1.51
C GLN A 761 0.72 -23.98 0.91
N MET A 762 -0.34 -23.85 1.71
CA MET A 762 -1.65 -23.35 1.28
C MET A 762 -1.68 -21.83 1.07
N THR A 763 -0.70 -21.11 1.63
CA THR A 763 -0.50 -19.67 1.39
C THR A 763 0.53 -19.39 0.30
N ASP A 764 1.13 -20.41 -0.32
CA ASP A 764 2.04 -20.27 -1.46
C ASP A 764 1.38 -20.62 -2.79
N THR A 765 0.47 -21.60 -2.81
CA THR A 765 -0.15 -22.10 -4.05
C THR A 765 -1.67 -22.28 -3.89
N PRO A 766 -2.48 -22.01 -4.93
CA PRO A 766 -2.11 -21.52 -6.26
C PRO A 766 -1.77 -20.02 -6.32
N TYR A 767 -2.00 -19.30 -5.21
CA TYR A 767 -1.65 -17.91 -5.04
C TYR A 767 -0.74 -17.75 -3.82
N ARG A 768 0.32 -16.95 -3.97
CA ARG A 768 1.16 -16.58 -2.84
C ARG A 768 0.53 -15.42 -2.08
N PHE A 769 -0.06 -15.73 -0.92
CA PHE A 769 -0.72 -14.76 -0.04
C PHE A 769 0.21 -14.22 1.05
N LYS A 770 1.19 -15.02 1.49
CA LYS A 770 2.02 -14.70 2.67
C LYS A 770 3.50 -15.04 2.44
N PRO A 771 4.44 -14.28 3.02
CA PRO A 771 5.81 -14.77 3.22
C PRO A 771 5.84 -15.94 4.21
N ILE A 772 6.99 -16.60 4.35
CA ILE A 772 7.21 -17.61 5.40
C ILE A 772 7.52 -16.91 6.71
N ASN A 773 6.65 -17.07 7.72
CA ASN A 773 6.93 -16.57 9.07
C ASN A 773 7.03 -17.73 10.05
N LEU A 774 8.17 -17.86 10.74
CA LEU A 774 8.29 -18.73 11.91
C LEU A 774 8.06 -17.87 13.16
N TYR A 775 6.81 -17.84 13.62
CA TYR A 775 6.38 -17.11 14.81
C TYR A 775 6.22 -18.12 15.94
N TYR A 776 6.88 -17.92 17.08
CA TYR A 776 6.69 -18.75 18.26
C TYR A 776 7.08 -18.00 19.54
N HIS A 777 6.96 -18.63 20.70
CA HIS A 777 7.30 -18.07 22.00
C HIS A 777 8.47 -18.79 22.67
N MET A 778 9.07 -18.18 23.71
CA MET A 778 10.18 -18.79 24.44
C MET A 778 9.82 -20.15 25.06
N TYR A 779 8.58 -20.34 25.52
CA TYR A 779 8.15 -21.62 26.09
C TYR A 779 8.19 -22.80 25.10
N SER A 780 8.34 -22.56 23.79
CA SER A 780 8.57 -23.62 22.80
C SER A 780 9.78 -24.52 23.15
N GLY A 781 10.76 -23.98 23.91
CA GLY A 781 11.92 -24.72 24.40
C GLY A 781 11.66 -25.62 25.62
N THR A 782 10.48 -25.58 26.23
CA THR A 782 10.22 -26.31 27.49
C THR A 782 9.97 -27.81 27.28
N LYS A 783 9.47 -28.22 26.11
CA LYS A 783 9.05 -29.60 25.84
C LYS A 783 9.78 -30.16 24.64
N LEU A 784 10.30 -31.40 24.77
CA LEU A 784 11.06 -32.05 23.70
C LEU A 784 10.24 -32.24 22.41
N ALA A 785 8.93 -32.53 22.53
CA ALA A 785 8.04 -32.65 21.37
C ALA A 785 7.91 -31.34 20.60
N SER A 786 7.78 -30.22 21.31
CA SER A 786 7.73 -28.88 20.70
C SER A 786 9.06 -28.51 20.05
N LEU A 787 10.19 -28.75 20.73
CA LEU A 787 11.51 -28.47 20.16
C LEU A 787 11.77 -29.26 18.87
N LYS A 788 11.34 -30.53 18.81
CA LYS A 788 11.43 -31.34 17.59
C LYS A 788 10.56 -30.79 16.47
N ALA A 789 9.33 -30.37 16.78
CA ALA A 789 8.43 -29.77 15.81
C ALA A 789 8.99 -28.46 15.24
N LEU A 790 9.50 -27.60 16.13
CA LEU A 790 10.16 -26.35 15.75
C LEU A 790 11.35 -26.59 14.81
N LYS A 791 12.23 -27.53 15.14
CA LYS A 791 13.37 -27.88 14.26
C LYS A 791 12.91 -28.34 12.88
N LYS A 792 11.87 -29.19 12.81
CA LYS A 792 11.29 -29.65 11.54
C LYS A 792 10.73 -28.49 10.70
N VAL A 793 10.06 -27.53 11.34
CA VAL A 793 9.54 -26.33 10.67
C VAL A 793 10.69 -25.47 10.11
N TYR A 794 11.78 -25.27 10.87
CA TYR A 794 12.97 -24.58 10.38
C TYR A 794 13.63 -25.29 9.19
N ASP A 795 13.83 -26.60 9.30
CA ASP A 795 14.41 -27.42 8.23
C ASP A 795 13.54 -27.35 6.97
N TYR A 796 12.21 -27.42 7.11
CA TYR A 796 11.28 -27.27 5.99
C TYR A 796 11.40 -25.89 5.33
N ALA A 797 11.41 -24.81 6.11
CA ALA A 797 11.46 -23.45 5.61
C ALA A 797 12.77 -23.17 4.86
N LEU A 798 13.92 -23.59 5.41
CA LEU A 798 15.23 -23.38 4.79
C LEU A 798 15.49 -24.27 3.58
N ALA A 799 14.72 -25.34 3.39
CA ALA A 799 14.73 -26.15 2.17
C ALA A 799 14.02 -25.46 0.99
N GLN A 800 13.24 -24.39 1.23
CA GLN A 800 12.55 -23.62 0.18
C GLN A 800 13.47 -22.54 -0.41
N PRO A 801 13.17 -22.02 -1.63
CA PRO A 801 13.86 -20.87 -2.19
C PRO A 801 13.47 -19.57 -1.47
N VAL A 802 14.15 -19.27 -0.37
CA VAL A 802 13.86 -18.14 0.52
C VAL A 802 14.89 -17.02 0.46
N LEU A 803 14.43 -15.81 0.79
CA LEU A 803 15.26 -14.67 1.21
C LEU A 803 14.98 -14.38 2.69
N PRO A 804 15.88 -14.77 3.61
CA PRO A 804 15.74 -14.46 5.03
C PRO A 804 15.92 -12.95 5.31
N ILE A 805 14.97 -12.36 6.02
CA ILE A 805 14.92 -10.94 6.41
C ILE A 805 14.55 -10.78 7.89
N TYR A 806 14.80 -9.61 8.46
CA TYR A 806 14.32 -9.26 9.79
C TYR A 806 12.82 -8.94 9.78
N ALA A 807 12.18 -9.03 10.95
CA ALA A 807 10.77 -8.64 11.10
C ALA A 807 10.57 -7.16 10.76
N THR A 808 11.55 -6.30 11.04
CA THR A 808 11.50 -4.87 10.70
C THR A 808 11.60 -4.58 9.21
N ASP A 809 12.33 -5.40 8.44
CA ASP A 809 12.34 -5.31 6.98
C ASP A 809 10.95 -5.59 6.40
N TYR A 810 10.25 -6.61 6.94
CA TYR A 810 8.87 -6.90 6.57
C TYR A 810 7.93 -5.75 6.95
N VAL A 811 8.07 -5.18 8.14
CA VAL A 811 7.29 -4.01 8.58
C VAL A 811 7.49 -2.83 7.62
N ALA A 812 8.74 -2.52 7.23
CA ALA A 812 9.04 -1.45 6.29
C ALA A 812 8.40 -1.71 4.91
N LYS A 813 8.47 -2.94 4.41
CA LYS A 813 7.82 -3.37 3.15
C LYS A 813 6.30 -3.21 3.20
N VAL A 814 5.66 -3.54 4.32
CA VAL A 814 4.21 -3.36 4.49
C VAL A 814 3.83 -1.87 4.50
N LEU A 815 4.63 -1.01 5.11
CA LEU A 815 4.37 0.44 5.06
C LEU A 815 4.56 0.98 3.63
N ASP A 816 5.61 0.57 2.93
CA ASP A 816 5.86 0.99 1.56
C ASP A 816 4.78 0.46 0.60
N PHE A 817 4.22 -0.73 0.82
CA PHE A 817 3.05 -1.23 0.09
C PHE A 817 1.89 -0.23 0.07
N ARG A 818 1.60 0.38 1.23
CA ARG A 818 0.49 1.33 1.40
C ARG A 818 0.77 2.65 0.67
N ASP A 819 2.00 3.12 0.77
CA ASP A 819 2.39 4.43 0.27
C ASP A 819 2.86 4.43 -1.19
N MET A 820 3.00 3.26 -1.84
CA MET A 820 3.50 3.17 -3.21
C MET A 820 2.47 3.70 -4.23
N ALA A 821 2.88 4.64 -5.06
CA ALA A 821 2.09 5.13 -6.19
C ALA A 821 2.27 4.24 -7.41
N ILE A 822 1.19 4.10 -8.18
CA ILE A 822 1.17 3.42 -9.47
C ILE A 822 0.46 4.35 -10.46
N ALA A 823 1.08 4.57 -11.60
CA ALA A 823 0.54 5.45 -12.63
C ALA A 823 0.78 4.90 -14.03
N ARG A 824 -0.02 5.36 -14.98
CA ARG A 824 0.14 5.12 -16.41
C ARG A 824 0.86 6.26 -17.08
N ASP A 825 1.82 5.94 -17.94
CA ASP A 825 2.54 6.86 -18.83
C ASP A 825 2.50 6.25 -20.24
N GLY A 826 1.43 6.51 -20.99
CA GLY A 826 1.15 5.80 -22.25
C GLY A 826 0.98 4.28 -22.06
N ASP A 827 1.80 3.49 -22.76
CA ASP A 827 1.85 2.02 -22.61
C ASP A 827 2.64 1.55 -21.37
N ALA A 828 3.44 2.43 -20.78
CA ALA A 828 4.28 2.15 -19.63
C ALA A 828 3.56 2.34 -18.30
N TRP A 829 4.10 1.68 -17.29
CA TRP A 829 3.79 1.86 -15.88
C TRP A 829 4.88 2.68 -15.22
N VAL A 830 4.48 3.58 -14.33
CA VAL A 830 5.36 4.30 -13.40
C VAL A 830 5.01 3.86 -12.00
N VAL A 831 6.00 3.40 -11.23
CA VAL A 831 5.83 2.94 -9.85
C VAL A 831 6.79 3.71 -8.95
N ARG A 832 6.29 4.25 -7.84
CA ARG A 832 7.10 5.06 -6.89
C ARG A 832 6.74 4.79 -5.44
N GLY A 833 7.72 4.38 -4.63
CA GLY A 833 7.65 4.13 -3.19
C GLY A 833 8.84 4.71 -2.44
N ASN A 834 9.07 4.22 -1.22
CA ASN A 834 10.20 4.55 -0.36
C ASN A 834 11.47 3.77 -0.76
N GLY A 835 11.31 2.61 -1.40
CA GLY A 835 12.41 1.73 -1.81
C GLY A 835 12.70 0.60 -0.84
N ASP A 836 11.81 0.37 0.13
CA ASP A 836 11.85 -0.78 1.02
C ASP A 836 11.16 -1.99 0.36
N LEU A 837 10.08 -1.76 -0.38
CA LEU A 837 9.38 -2.77 -1.18
C LEU A 837 9.86 -2.75 -2.63
N ARG A 838 10.47 -3.86 -3.08
CA ARG A 838 11.18 -3.96 -4.37
C ARG A 838 10.67 -5.07 -5.28
N GLU A 839 9.42 -5.48 -5.08
CA GLU A 839 8.82 -6.57 -5.87
C GLU A 839 7.39 -6.19 -6.25
N LEU A 840 7.06 -6.41 -7.53
CA LEU A 840 5.72 -6.23 -8.07
C LEU A 840 5.23 -7.54 -8.66
N ARG A 841 3.98 -7.91 -8.41
CA ARG A 841 3.30 -9.02 -9.06
C ARG A 841 2.45 -8.54 -10.23
N TRP A 842 2.58 -9.20 -11.38
CA TRP A 842 1.76 -9.00 -12.57
C TRP A 842 0.95 -10.27 -12.86
N MET A 843 -0.38 -10.15 -12.79
CA MET A 843 -1.29 -11.30 -12.92
C MET A 843 -1.88 -11.48 -14.33
N ALA A 844 -1.74 -10.47 -15.19
CA ALA A 844 -2.20 -10.51 -16.57
C ALA A 844 -1.13 -11.15 -17.50
N PRO A 845 -1.48 -11.46 -18.76
CA PRO A 845 -0.51 -11.95 -19.73
C PRO A 845 0.65 -10.97 -19.97
N GLY A 846 1.79 -11.51 -20.41
CA GLY A 846 2.98 -10.73 -20.79
C GLY A 846 4.05 -10.63 -19.70
N THR A 847 5.21 -10.09 -20.09
CA THR A 847 6.40 -9.87 -19.25
C THR A 847 6.91 -8.45 -19.42
N PRO A 848 7.64 -7.88 -18.43
CA PRO A 848 8.21 -6.55 -18.59
C PRO A 848 9.17 -6.47 -19.79
N ARG A 849 9.10 -5.36 -20.52
CA ARG A 849 10.03 -5.02 -21.60
C ARG A 849 11.29 -4.42 -21.01
N LEU A 850 12.36 -5.19 -20.94
CA LEU A 850 13.58 -4.80 -20.23
C LEU A 850 14.45 -3.82 -21.03
N ALA A 851 14.28 -3.76 -22.35
CA ALA A 851 15.08 -2.92 -23.24
C ALA A 851 14.92 -1.41 -22.95
N ASP A 852 13.73 -0.98 -22.53
CA ASP A 852 13.37 0.40 -22.23
C ASP A 852 12.90 0.58 -20.77
N ALA A 853 13.17 -0.41 -19.91
CA ALA A 853 12.82 -0.33 -18.49
C ALA A 853 13.89 0.41 -17.68
N HIS A 854 13.43 1.23 -16.74
CA HIS A 854 14.22 1.86 -15.71
C HIS A 854 13.83 1.30 -14.35
N GLY A 855 14.81 1.02 -13.49
CA GLY A 855 14.59 0.49 -12.14
C GLY A 855 14.14 -0.97 -12.07
N VAL A 856 14.07 -1.69 -13.20
CA VAL A 856 13.71 -3.12 -13.27
C VAL A 856 14.96 -3.98 -13.42
N ALA A 857 15.32 -4.68 -12.33
CA ALA A 857 16.45 -5.60 -12.28
C ALA A 857 16.20 -6.89 -13.08
N GLY A 858 14.96 -7.36 -13.10
CA GLY A 858 14.56 -8.56 -13.82
C GLY A 858 13.16 -9.03 -13.43
N TYR A 859 12.86 -10.28 -13.72
CA TYR A 859 11.57 -10.88 -13.36
C TYR A 859 11.66 -12.41 -13.26
N GLY A 860 10.73 -13.01 -12.54
CA GLY A 860 10.59 -14.45 -12.37
C GLY A 860 9.12 -14.90 -12.37
N LYS A 861 8.89 -16.21 -12.51
CA LYS A 861 7.55 -16.81 -12.39
C LYS A 861 7.38 -17.40 -11.00
N ALA A 862 6.23 -17.13 -10.38
CA ALA A 862 5.79 -17.84 -9.18
C ALA A 862 4.27 -17.97 -9.17
N ALA A 863 3.73 -18.53 -8.08
CA ALA A 863 2.30 -18.70 -7.92
C ALA A 863 1.56 -17.36 -8.01
N GLY A 864 0.54 -17.30 -8.88
CA GLY A 864 -0.26 -16.10 -9.09
C GLY A 864 0.24 -15.14 -10.17
N GLY A 865 1.42 -15.34 -10.78
CA GLY A 865 1.83 -14.53 -11.94
C GLY A 865 3.35 -14.34 -12.12
N ILE A 866 3.71 -13.24 -12.79
CA ILE A 866 5.08 -12.77 -12.94
C ILE A 866 5.44 -11.86 -11.76
N TYR A 867 6.64 -12.01 -11.25
CA TYR A 867 7.22 -11.20 -10.17
C TYR A 867 8.33 -10.34 -10.79
N ILE A 868 8.19 -9.02 -10.73
CA ILE A 868 9.05 -8.01 -11.35
C ILE A 868 9.93 -7.40 -10.25
N HIS A 869 11.23 -7.61 -10.40
CA HIS A 869 12.25 -7.23 -9.41
C HIS A 869 12.69 -5.80 -9.65
N LEU A 870 12.63 -4.98 -8.60
CA LEU A 870 13.05 -3.59 -8.65
C LEU A 870 14.42 -3.43 -7.97
N ASP A 871 15.22 -2.48 -8.42
CA ASP A 871 16.49 -2.12 -7.74
C ASP A 871 16.28 -1.06 -6.64
N GLY A 872 15.07 -0.53 -6.51
CA GLY A 872 14.74 0.53 -5.57
C GLY A 872 13.27 0.87 -5.58
N GLY A 873 12.96 2.09 -5.12
CA GLY A 873 11.58 2.55 -4.98
C GLY A 873 10.97 3.15 -6.25
N ALA A 874 11.70 3.29 -7.34
CA ALA A 874 11.22 3.96 -8.55
C ALA A 874 11.48 3.09 -9.78
N ALA A 875 10.44 2.84 -10.58
CA ALA A 875 10.55 2.08 -11.81
C ALA A 875 9.63 2.64 -12.90
N ARG A 876 10.08 2.50 -14.15
CA ARG A 876 9.29 2.75 -15.35
C ARG A 876 9.46 1.58 -16.32
N PHE A 877 8.38 0.93 -16.73
CA PHE A 877 8.46 -0.20 -17.66
C PHE A 877 7.13 -0.45 -18.36
N ALA A 878 7.18 -0.98 -19.58
CA ALA A 878 6.00 -1.51 -20.26
C ALA A 878 5.94 -3.04 -20.13
N VAL A 879 4.77 -3.62 -20.39
CA VAL A 879 4.56 -5.06 -20.45
C VAL A 879 4.23 -5.45 -21.88
N SER A 880 4.87 -6.51 -22.39
CA SER A 880 4.60 -7.05 -23.72
C SER A 880 4.22 -8.52 -23.64
N THR A 881 3.29 -8.94 -24.50
CA THR A 881 2.93 -10.34 -24.72
C THR A 881 3.77 -10.99 -25.82
N ASP A 882 4.49 -10.20 -26.62
CA ASP A 882 5.31 -10.69 -27.72
C ASP A 882 6.64 -11.25 -27.21
N ALA A 883 7.10 -12.31 -27.87
CA ALA A 883 8.45 -12.81 -27.66
C ALA A 883 9.45 -11.73 -28.11
N GLN A 884 10.19 -11.14 -27.17
CA GLN A 884 11.21 -10.17 -27.50
C GLN A 884 12.36 -10.88 -28.22
N ALA A 885 12.69 -10.42 -29.43
CA ALA A 885 13.68 -11.07 -30.31
C ALA A 885 15.10 -11.13 -29.69
N VAL A 886 15.44 -10.15 -28.84
CA VAL A 886 16.69 -10.11 -28.06
C VAL A 886 16.34 -9.62 -26.65
N GLN A 887 16.72 -10.41 -25.64
CA GLN A 887 16.53 -10.07 -24.23
C GLN A 887 17.89 -9.76 -23.61
N PRO A 888 18.09 -8.60 -22.97
CA PRO A 888 19.33 -8.33 -22.24
C PRO A 888 19.50 -9.33 -21.09
N ALA A 889 20.72 -9.44 -20.56
CA ALA A 889 20.92 -10.12 -19.29
C ALA A 889 20.11 -9.44 -18.18
N TYR A 890 19.54 -10.22 -17.27
CA TYR A 890 18.71 -9.71 -16.19
C TYR A 890 18.76 -10.60 -14.94
N LEU A 891 18.34 -10.07 -13.81
CA LEU A 891 18.25 -10.80 -12.55
C LEU A 891 17.08 -11.78 -12.59
N ALA A 892 17.36 -13.08 -12.64
CA ALA A 892 16.33 -14.13 -12.62
C ALA A 892 15.90 -14.46 -11.19
N GLU A 893 16.85 -14.50 -10.25
CA GLU A 893 16.57 -14.56 -8.82
C GLU A 893 17.77 -14.10 -7.98
N ALA A 894 17.53 -13.74 -6.72
CA ALA A 894 18.58 -13.52 -5.73
C ALA A 894 18.14 -13.95 -4.33
N ALA A 895 19.07 -14.49 -3.55
CA ALA A 895 18.96 -14.50 -2.08
C ALA A 895 19.71 -13.29 -1.50
N ALA A 896 19.49 -12.12 -2.09
CA ALA A 896 20.13 -10.87 -1.75
C ALA A 896 19.19 -9.70 -2.07
N PHE A 897 19.34 -8.59 -1.34
CA PHE A 897 18.84 -7.29 -1.75
C PHE A 897 19.67 -6.79 -2.93
N VAL A 898 19.01 -6.18 -3.91
CA VAL A 898 19.64 -5.60 -5.10
C VAL A 898 19.34 -4.11 -5.16
N GLN A 899 20.35 -3.31 -5.50
CA GLN A 899 20.23 -1.86 -5.64
C GLN A 899 21.20 -1.27 -6.67
N ARG A 900 20.97 0.00 -7.05
CA ARG A 900 21.86 0.79 -7.93
C ARG A 900 22.14 0.08 -9.26
N LEU A 901 21.06 -0.39 -9.91
CA LEU A 901 21.15 -0.99 -11.23
C LEU A 901 21.47 0.08 -12.27
N GLU A 902 22.47 -0.20 -13.08
CA GLU A 902 22.80 0.55 -14.28
C GLU A 902 22.89 -0.41 -15.47
N ARG A 903 22.29 -0.04 -16.60
CA ARG A 903 22.41 -0.75 -17.88
C ARG A 903 23.14 0.15 -18.86
N ARG A 904 24.16 -0.38 -19.54
CA ARG A 904 24.95 0.36 -20.54
C ARG A 904 25.32 -0.56 -21.70
N GLY A 905 24.76 -0.31 -22.88
CA GLY A 905 24.99 -1.16 -24.06
C GLY A 905 24.59 -2.62 -23.79
N ASN A 906 25.55 -3.52 -23.94
CA ASN A 906 25.42 -4.96 -23.66
C ASN A 906 25.78 -5.36 -22.21
N GLY A 907 26.11 -4.40 -21.34
CA GLY A 907 26.45 -4.63 -19.94
C GLY A 907 25.36 -4.18 -18.95
N MET A 908 25.38 -4.79 -17.77
CA MET A 908 24.62 -4.34 -16.60
C MET A 908 25.49 -4.40 -15.34
N SER A 909 25.23 -3.52 -14.40
CA SER A 909 25.96 -3.46 -13.14
C SER A 909 25.04 -3.06 -12.00
N PHE A 910 25.19 -3.68 -10.84
CA PHE A 910 24.31 -3.46 -9.68
C PHE A 910 25.03 -3.90 -8.40
N ASP A 911 24.48 -3.51 -7.27
CA ASP A 911 25.00 -3.91 -5.97
C ASP A 911 24.09 -4.94 -5.33
N ALA A 912 24.68 -5.99 -4.78
CA ALA A 912 23.95 -7.07 -4.15
C ALA A 912 24.56 -7.47 -2.80
N GLY A 913 23.70 -7.75 -1.83
CA GLY A 913 24.10 -8.21 -0.50
C GLY A 913 22.91 -8.81 0.26
N GLY A 914 23.17 -9.68 1.23
CA GLY A 914 22.11 -10.29 2.02
C GLY A 914 22.61 -10.83 3.35
N TYR A 915 21.67 -11.11 4.25
CA TYR A 915 22.01 -11.56 5.60
C TYR A 915 22.44 -13.01 5.70
N TYR A 916 22.00 -13.87 4.77
CA TYR A 916 22.23 -15.31 4.86
C TYR A 916 22.53 -15.90 3.49
N LYS A 917 23.78 -16.37 3.31
CA LYS A 917 24.27 -17.06 2.10
C LYS A 917 23.84 -16.34 0.79
N PRO A 918 24.21 -15.06 0.62
CA PRO A 918 23.74 -14.27 -0.52
C PRO A 918 24.30 -14.79 -1.84
N PHE A 919 23.45 -14.76 -2.87
CA PHE A 919 23.82 -15.07 -4.23
C PHE A 919 22.90 -14.32 -5.20
N VAL A 920 23.32 -14.22 -6.45
CA VAL A 920 22.49 -13.78 -7.58
C VAL A 920 22.51 -14.80 -8.71
N ARG A 921 21.39 -14.96 -9.41
CA ARG A 921 21.30 -15.71 -10.66
C ARG A 921 20.85 -14.79 -11.77
N LEU A 922 21.64 -14.75 -12.84
CA LEU A 922 21.39 -13.94 -14.02
C LEU A 922 20.89 -14.84 -15.14
N ALA A 923 19.80 -14.44 -15.78
CA ALA A 923 19.32 -15.05 -17.02
C ALA A 923 19.91 -14.34 -18.24
N ASN A 924 19.97 -15.07 -19.36
CA ASN A 924 20.61 -14.63 -20.61
C ASN A 924 22.08 -14.22 -20.43
N ALA A 925 22.76 -14.88 -19.49
CA ALA A 925 24.10 -14.50 -19.07
C ALA A 925 25.18 -15.53 -19.44
N GLY A 926 24.82 -16.61 -20.15
CA GLY A 926 25.71 -17.76 -20.38
C GLY A 926 26.98 -17.43 -21.16
N ALA A 927 26.95 -16.41 -22.02
CA ALA A 927 28.11 -15.91 -22.79
C ALA A 927 28.78 -14.68 -22.16
N CYS A 928 28.32 -14.22 -20.99
CA CYS A 928 28.74 -12.95 -20.41
C CYS A 928 29.92 -13.14 -19.45
N SER A 929 30.81 -12.15 -19.39
CA SER A 929 31.85 -12.02 -18.37
C SER A 929 31.27 -11.33 -17.13
N ILE A 930 31.47 -11.91 -15.95
CA ILE A 930 30.93 -11.37 -14.69
C ILE A 930 32.07 -11.13 -13.70
N GLN A 931 32.06 -9.95 -13.08
CA GLN A 931 32.98 -9.57 -12.01
C GLN A 931 32.21 -9.25 -10.72
N VAL A 932 32.84 -9.53 -9.58
CA VAL A 932 32.41 -9.11 -8.24
C VAL A 932 33.53 -8.29 -7.64
N ASP A 933 33.25 -7.03 -7.28
CA ASP A 933 34.21 -6.04 -6.80
C ASP A 933 35.48 -5.96 -7.68
N GLY A 934 35.27 -5.92 -9.01
CA GLY A 934 36.35 -5.83 -10.00
C GLY A 934 37.19 -7.10 -10.19
N ARG A 935 36.79 -8.23 -9.60
CA ARG A 935 37.47 -9.53 -9.74
C ARG A 935 36.57 -10.53 -10.48
N PRO A 936 37.12 -11.43 -11.32
CA PRO A 936 36.33 -12.47 -11.97
C PRO A 936 35.48 -13.26 -10.96
N ALA A 937 34.18 -13.38 -11.22
CA ALA A 937 33.25 -14.04 -10.33
C ALA A 937 33.50 -15.55 -10.25
N ARG A 938 33.26 -16.15 -9.06
CA ARG A 938 33.09 -17.60 -8.96
C ARG A 938 31.69 -17.95 -9.48
N ALA A 939 31.60 -18.17 -10.79
CA ALA A 939 30.35 -18.44 -11.49
C ALA A 939 30.13 -19.95 -11.72
N ALA A 940 28.88 -20.39 -11.55
CA ALA A 940 28.42 -21.69 -12.04
C ALA A 940 27.46 -21.47 -13.21
N HIS A 941 27.81 -22.00 -14.38
CA HIS A 941 26.97 -21.97 -15.57
C HIS A 941 25.97 -23.12 -15.52
N ALA A 942 24.68 -22.82 -15.65
CA ALA A 942 23.63 -23.82 -15.79
C ALA A 942 23.29 -24.05 -17.27
N GLN A 943 22.65 -25.19 -17.58
CA GLN A 943 22.32 -25.59 -18.95
C GLN A 943 21.26 -24.69 -19.62
N ASP A 944 20.61 -23.81 -18.87
CA ASP A 944 19.48 -22.96 -19.27
C ASP A 944 19.87 -21.51 -19.59
N ASN A 945 21.12 -21.25 -19.98
CA ASN A 945 21.66 -19.90 -20.24
C ASN A 945 21.61 -18.98 -19.00
N THR A 946 21.59 -19.56 -17.80
CA THR A 946 21.70 -18.81 -16.55
C THR A 946 23.08 -18.97 -15.91
N VAL A 947 23.52 -17.93 -15.19
CA VAL A 947 24.77 -17.94 -14.43
C VAL A 947 24.49 -17.56 -12.99
N ARG A 948 24.93 -18.42 -12.07
CA ARG A 948 24.84 -18.19 -10.63
C ARG A 948 26.16 -17.67 -10.10
N VAL A 949 26.11 -16.58 -9.35
CA VAL A 949 27.26 -15.95 -8.70
C VAL A 949 27.04 -15.96 -7.19
N GLU A 950 27.94 -16.63 -6.47
CA GLU A 950 27.97 -16.61 -5.01
C GLU A 950 28.58 -15.29 -4.52
N LEU A 951 27.96 -14.68 -3.52
CA LEU A 951 28.42 -13.44 -2.91
C LEU A 951 28.97 -13.72 -1.51
N SER A 952 29.95 -12.93 -1.08
CA SER A 952 30.37 -12.98 0.32
C SER A 952 29.28 -12.39 1.23
N GLY A 953 29.09 -12.95 2.41
CA GLY A 953 28.14 -12.45 3.39
C GLY A 953 28.34 -13.14 4.73
N VAL A 954 28.12 -12.39 5.81
CA VAL A 954 28.12 -12.90 7.19
C VAL A 954 26.75 -12.63 7.79
N ALA A 955 26.25 -13.56 8.60
CA ALA A 955 25.01 -13.39 9.33
C ALA A 955 25.16 -12.27 10.37
N ALA A 956 24.80 -11.04 9.98
CA ALA A 956 24.93 -9.81 10.75
C ALA A 956 23.70 -8.90 10.53
N GLN A 957 23.51 -7.91 11.40
CA GLN A 957 22.40 -6.95 11.27
C GLN A 957 22.54 -5.98 10.08
N SER A 958 23.77 -5.75 9.59
CA SER A 958 24.03 -4.91 8.42
C SER A 958 24.31 -5.76 7.19
N VAL A 959 23.83 -5.28 6.04
CA VAL A 959 24.08 -5.90 4.74
C VAL A 959 25.39 -5.34 4.16
N THR A 960 26.35 -6.22 3.87
CA THR A 960 27.52 -5.88 3.07
C THR A 960 27.17 -6.05 1.59
N TYR A 961 27.17 -4.94 0.85
CA TYR A 961 26.92 -4.95 -0.59
C TYR A 961 28.22 -5.14 -1.36
N GLN A 962 28.18 -5.95 -2.42
CA GLN A 962 29.25 -6.13 -3.40
C GLN A 962 28.76 -5.63 -4.76
N ARG A 963 29.67 -5.02 -5.52
CA ARG A 963 29.39 -4.60 -6.89
C ARG A 963 29.47 -5.81 -7.81
N VAL A 964 28.42 -6.05 -8.59
CA VAL A 964 28.38 -7.07 -9.64
C VAL A 964 28.35 -6.35 -10.98
N ASP A 965 29.33 -6.63 -11.82
CA ASP A 965 29.43 -6.09 -13.18
C ASP A 965 29.33 -7.24 -14.20
N VAL A 966 28.43 -7.10 -15.17
CA VAL A 966 28.12 -8.10 -16.19
C VAL A 966 28.34 -7.48 -17.56
N VAL A 967 29.11 -8.15 -18.42
CA VAL A 967 29.36 -7.72 -19.80
C VAL A 967 29.08 -8.90 -20.72
N CYS A 968 27.95 -8.84 -21.42
CA CYS A 968 27.67 -9.57 -22.65
C CYS A 968 28.12 -8.67 -23.81
#